data_AF-A0A2M8S4S4-F1
#
_entry.id   AF-A0A2M8S4S4-F1
#
_cell.length_a   1.000
_cell.length_b   1.000
_cell.length_c   1.000
_cell.angle_alpha   90.00
_cell.angle_beta   90.00
_cell.angle_gamma   90.00
#
_symmetry.space_group_name_H-M   'P 1'
#
loop_
_entity.id
_entity.type
_entity.pdbx_description
1 polymer ?
#
loop_
_entity_poly.entity_id
_entity_poly.type
_entity_poly.pdbx_seq_one_letter_code
_entity_poly.pdbx_strand_id
1 'polypeptide(L)'
;MKLLKNSFNYMIAPAAYRNGLSLYKKKHWGAALNAFKTAHKAAPNNPQIAFKLGVCHLKLKSLHEAHFYISRALELAPYNTQWQIQLAQCNKQLGFSSYELSATGKPTAAVPRILQGGYRQSLGVAIKKKLLLIPSDYNHRVMADIEPFIAHYQDDFDVYVILRQLDEDVVYKPSHTLVKNGTSYGEFLKMTADYMIDAGTMNYGYRINETNKWVSVWHGIPYKKMFVDLDIKHLAGAIRYDLAYDSMVSMSDFYTQTFLRGAMRYEGEVLQLGSAKIDKLLDNRSNQARLHDLYDKIGLPQGKKIALYAPEYRSGQTFAVPFDTQKLLDVLGQDYCLVVLLPAAHLRAAKPSENNVYYTHALGKNDALLLADILISDYNPLIYQFDQYNRPVVLFIHDHSEFAAAHPSRQHELRIIKRRQYTVSDEAALLALDWLQIERHNSKFNTPEHIDLAYLKHSLGIPEGKRIVLYAPTFREAGAMPLPFDVGSLLANLGDDYILITKLHYLNHLDQHYDNVIDCTSSSDMADLMKIADVLISDYSSLVLDFALLNKPIVLYQYDYADYMKKRGVYFDFADYLPSEQIVRSEDELLSINWQTINADNSKIINEFYPLEDGKATQRIAEAIAFEPQIRHGKDVIFLVNDLNQIGGIHSFVKNMAKYYKQAYNARVFVLAIKEFAEANSELHVLESPYIDYAISSQYLNGACAHILKNTDGIVISLQFSAHMHFQRYLENAKSVLMFHGDVKDMISREMYGPHLSWLNEGKLYNYQKLLLLTQSAVELLRPHLNEEIQAKLGFMHNSIDADYTPIASNKPLHTAVISRLDADKNIFAMIDLGKQIKAQNEHIVLNIYGDGALKADFMQAISDNGLDGILRVHGFESDKHKIFADNDSLLLMSKSEGFPLVLLEAYACGKPVVVFDSFTAAKDLVLQGQTGFLLPYGDYQGVIAAVKQVSDIDQTKIKAMFERFSNQNVFAQWDKLIGELDEL
;
A
#
# COMPACT_ATOMS: atom_id res chain seq x y z
N MET A 1 -10.08 -14.89 14.14
CA MET A 1 -8.68 -14.60 14.55
C MET A 1 -8.54 -13.71 15.76
N LYS A 2 -9.00 -12.44 15.77
CA LYS A 2 -8.92 -11.57 16.97
C LYS A 2 -9.56 -12.19 18.21
N LEU A 3 -10.66 -12.93 18.03
CA LEU A 3 -11.31 -13.73 19.07
C LEU A 3 -10.44 -14.92 19.55
N LEU A 4 -9.79 -15.67 18.66
CA LEU A 4 -8.89 -16.79 19.01
C LEU A 4 -7.58 -16.30 19.66
N LYS A 5 -6.96 -15.24 19.14
CA LYS A 5 -5.76 -14.59 19.68
C LYS A 5 -6.04 -13.97 21.06
N ASN A 6 -7.21 -13.36 21.24
CA ASN A 6 -7.66 -12.89 22.56
C ASN A 6 -7.98 -14.05 23.52
N SER A 7 -8.56 -15.16 23.04
CA SER A 7 -8.82 -16.36 23.86
C SER A 7 -7.52 -17.06 24.28
N PHE A 8 -6.47 -17.03 23.46
CA PHE A 8 -5.19 -17.65 23.75
C PHE A 8 -4.31 -16.79 24.67
N ASN A 9 -4.24 -15.47 24.44
CA ASN A 9 -3.66 -14.53 25.41
C ASN A 9 -4.39 -14.56 26.77
N TYR A 10 -5.68 -14.91 26.76
CA TYR A 10 -6.49 -15.16 27.94
C TYR A 10 -6.22 -16.55 28.58
N MET A 11 -5.38 -17.41 28.04
CA MET A 11 -4.98 -18.67 28.71
C MET A 11 -3.62 -18.55 29.40
N ILE A 12 -2.69 -17.74 28.87
CA ILE A 12 -1.28 -17.67 29.33
C ILE A 12 -1.04 -16.53 30.34
N ALA A 13 -1.90 -15.50 30.36
CA ALA A 13 -1.69 -14.37 31.27
C ALA A 13 -1.89 -14.75 32.75
N PRO A 14 -1.25 -14.04 33.70
CA PRO A 14 -1.43 -14.27 35.14
C PRO A 14 -2.91 -14.35 35.50
N ALA A 15 -3.32 -15.29 36.36
CA ALA A 15 -4.73 -15.50 36.70
C ALA A 15 -5.43 -14.20 37.14
N ALA A 16 -4.71 -13.34 37.85
CA ALA A 16 -5.17 -12.01 38.25
C ALA A 16 -5.44 -11.07 37.04
N TYR A 17 -4.61 -11.09 35.99
CA TYR A 17 -4.83 -10.29 34.79
C TYR A 17 -6.04 -10.80 33.99
N ARG A 18 -6.22 -12.12 33.89
CA ARG A 18 -7.38 -12.73 33.21
C ARG A 18 -8.69 -12.39 33.92
N ASN A 19 -8.70 -12.51 35.24
CA ASN A 19 -9.83 -12.06 36.06
C ASN A 19 -10.11 -10.56 35.85
N GLY A 20 -9.06 -9.74 35.86
CA GLY A 20 -9.16 -8.30 35.58
C GLY A 20 -9.78 -7.99 34.21
N LEU A 21 -9.37 -8.69 33.15
CA LEU A 21 -9.94 -8.52 31.81
C LEU A 21 -11.40 -8.94 31.73
N SER A 22 -11.80 -10.02 32.40
CA SER A 22 -13.20 -10.46 32.48
C SER A 22 -14.08 -9.39 33.13
N LEU A 23 -13.64 -8.87 34.27
CA LEU A 23 -14.33 -7.82 35.02
C LEU A 23 -14.36 -6.48 34.25
N TYR A 24 -13.27 -6.15 33.56
CA TYR A 24 -13.17 -4.98 32.69
C TYR A 24 -14.18 -5.04 31.55
N LYS A 25 -14.34 -6.19 30.88
CA LYS A 25 -15.34 -6.39 29.81
C LYS A 25 -16.77 -6.23 30.32
N LYS A 26 -17.04 -6.66 31.56
CA LYS A 26 -18.34 -6.47 32.24
C LYS A 26 -18.53 -5.06 32.82
N LYS A 27 -17.57 -4.14 32.60
CA LYS A 27 -17.57 -2.77 33.14
C LYS A 27 -17.58 -2.69 34.67
N HIS A 28 -17.11 -3.74 35.36
CA HIS A 28 -16.96 -3.76 36.82
C HIS A 28 -15.62 -3.14 37.21
N TRP A 29 -15.47 -1.83 37.02
CA TRP A 29 -14.18 -1.12 37.07
C TRP A 29 -13.42 -1.27 38.39
N GLY A 30 -14.09 -1.20 39.55
CA GLY A 30 -13.45 -1.34 40.86
C GLY A 30 -12.88 -2.74 41.10
N ALA A 31 -13.60 -3.79 40.71
CA ALA A 31 -13.13 -5.16 40.83
C ALA A 31 -12.01 -5.46 39.82
N ALA A 32 -12.13 -4.94 38.59
CA ALA A 32 -11.09 -5.03 37.58
C ALA A 32 -9.79 -4.35 38.03
N LEU A 33 -9.90 -3.17 38.66
CA LEU A 33 -8.78 -2.44 39.23
C LEU A 33 -7.99 -3.28 40.23
N ASN A 34 -8.66 -3.91 41.20
CA ASN A 34 -7.99 -4.75 42.22
C ASN A 34 -7.28 -5.96 41.60
N ALA A 35 -7.90 -6.57 40.58
CA ALA A 35 -7.31 -7.68 39.85
C ALA A 35 -6.07 -7.25 39.06
N PHE A 36 -6.10 -6.09 38.38
CA PHE A 36 -4.94 -5.54 37.68
C PHE A 36 -3.84 -5.04 38.63
N LYS A 37 -4.16 -4.51 39.81
CA LYS A 37 -3.15 -4.19 40.85
C LYS A 37 -2.37 -5.43 41.28
N THR A 38 -3.08 -6.54 41.47
CA THR A 38 -2.46 -7.82 41.82
C THR A 38 -1.58 -8.33 40.68
N ALA A 39 -2.03 -8.21 39.43
CA ALA A 39 -1.23 -8.56 38.25
C ALA A 39 0.02 -7.67 38.09
N HIS A 40 -0.10 -6.37 38.39
CA HIS A 40 0.99 -5.41 38.28
C HIS A 40 2.09 -5.66 39.32
N LYS A 41 1.73 -6.11 40.54
CA LYS A 41 2.73 -6.53 41.54
C LYS A 41 3.58 -7.71 41.07
N ALA A 42 2.99 -8.64 40.33
CA ALA A 42 3.69 -9.81 39.81
C ALA A 42 4.54 -9.49 38.56
N ALA A 43 4.15 -8.49 37.77
CA ALA A 43 4.83 -8.08 36.55
C ALA A 43 4.82 -6.54 36.39
N PRO A 44 5.65 -5.81 37.15
CA PRO A 44 5.60 -4.34 37.22
C PRO A 44 6.04 -3.65 35.92
N ASN A 45 6.85 -4.31 35.10
CA ASN A 45 7.34 -3.78 33.82
C ASN A 45 6.49 -4.23 32.63
N ASN A 46 5.30 -4.80 32.84
CA ASN A 46 4.41 -5.16 31.73
C ASN A 46 3.55 -3.95 31.30
N PRO A 47 3.73 -3.45 30.06
CA PRO A 47 3.06 -2.24 29.60
C PRO A 47 1.54 -2.40 29.49
N GLN A 48 1.02 -3.58 29.10
CA GLN A 48 -0.43 -3.79 28.96
C GLN A 48 -1.15 -3.83 30.32
N ILE A 49 -0.52 -4.39 31.36
CA ILE A 49 -1.06 -4.40 32.72
C ILE A 49 -1.12 -2.97 33.27
N ALA A 50 -0.03 -2.21 33.14
CA ALA A 50 0.02 -0.80 33.55
C ALA A 50 -1.05 0.02 32.83
N PHE A 51 -1.20 -0.15 31.52
CA PHE A 51 -2.22 0.56 30.75
C PHE A 51 -3.65 0.23 31.20
N LYS A 52 -3.98 -1.07 31.36
CA LYS A 52 -5.33 -1.48 31.80
C LYS A 52 -5.65 -1.00 33.22
N LEU A 53 -4.64 -0.96 34.09
CA LEU A 53 -4.75 -0.38 35.42
C LEU A 53 -5.05 1.12 35.36
N GLY A 54 -4.32 1.86 34.52
CA GLY A 54 -4.56 3.28 34.28
C GLY A 54 -5.93 3.59 33.68
N VAL A 55 -6.41 2.79 32.73
CA VAL A 55 -7.76 2.96 32.17
C VAL A 55 -8.86 2.67 33.20
N CYS A 56 -8.67 1.70 34.11
CA CYS A 56 -9.62 1.49 35.21
C CYS A 56 -9.69 2.71 36.13
N HIS A 57 -8.54 3.30 36.48
CA HIS A 57 -8.48 4.56 37.23
C HIS A 57 -9.17 5.70 36.48
N LEU A 58 -8.98 5.80 35.15
CA LEU A 58 -9.65 6.81 34.31
C LEU A 58 -11.17 6.66 34.35
N LYS A 59 -11.69 5.43 34.23
CA LYS A 59 -13.14 5.14 34.30
C LYS A 59 -13.73 5.37 35.70
N LEU A 60 -12.92 5.24 36.74
CA LEU A 60 -13.29 5.52 38.14
C LEU A 60 -13.08 6.98 38.53
N LYS A 61 -12.65 7.85 37.61
CA LYS A 61 -12.34 9.27 37.84
C LYS A 61 -11.20 9.53 38.84
N SER A 62 -10.30 8.56 39.05
CA SER A 62 -9.03 8.75 39.76
C SER A 62 -7.98 9.23 38.75
N LEU A 63 -8.03 10.50 38.39
CA LEU A 63 -7.33 11.03 37.22
C LEU A 63 -5.80 11.06 37.37
N HIS A 64 -5.26 11.31 38.56
CA HIS A 64 -3.80 11.33 38.78
C HIS A 64 -3.16 9.94 38.64
N GLU A 65 -3.83 8.92 39.17
CA GLU A 65 -3.41 7.53 39.07
C GLU A 65 -3.59 7.01 37.65
N ALA A 66 -4.65 7.45 36.96
CA ALA A 66 -4.84 7.18 35.55
C ALA A 66 -3.67 7.73 34.73
N HIS A 67 -3.32 9.01 34.93
CA HIS A 67 -2.17 9.63 34.29
C HIS A 67 -0.88 8.87 34.61
N PHE A 68 -0.57 8.61 35.88
CA PHE A 68 0.64 7.90 36.28
C PHE A 68 0.79 6.54 35.58
N TYR A 69 -0.24 5.70 35.63
CA TYR A 69 -0.17 4.36 35.06
C TYR A 69 -0.21 4.34 33.52
N ILE A 70 -0.93 5.27 32.88
CA ILE A 70 -0.93 5.39 31.42
C ILE A 70 0.43 5.94 30.93
N SER A 71 0.99 6.95 31.61
CA SER A 71 2.33 7.47 31.33
C SER A 71 3.39 6.38 31.51
N ARG A 72 3.34 5.61 32.61
CA ARG A 72 4.26 4.48 32.83
C ARG A 72 4.12 3.39 31.77
N ALA A 73 2.90 3.12 31.30
CA ALA A 73 2.68 2.17 30.21
C ALA A 73 3.30 2.66 28.89
N LEU A 74 3.25 3.97 28.64
CA LEU A 74 3.87 4.61 27.48
C LEU A 74 5.40 4.74 27.61
N GLU A 75 5.96 4.89 28.81
CA GLU A 75 7.41 4.78 29.01
C GLU A 75 7.93 3.38 28.63
N LEU A 76 7.16 2.35 28.97
CA LEU A 76 7.49 0.95 28.67
C LEU A 76 7.17 0.55 27.22
N ALA A 77 6.22 1.22 26.57
CA ALA A 77 5.81 1.00 25.18
C ALA A 77 5.50 2.32 24.45
N PRO A 78 6.51 3.15 24.15
CA PRO A 78 6.33 4.52 23.65
C PRO A 78 5.71 4.61 22.26
N TYR A 79 5.69 3.50 21.54
CA TYR A 79 5.13 3.35 20.20
C TYR A 79 3.60 3.19 20.16
N ASN A 80 2.92 3.07 21.31
CA ASN A 80 1.47 2.80 21.33
C ASN A 80 0.62 4.09 21.20
N THR A 81 0.33 4.48 19.96
CA THR A 81 -0.44 5.69 19.61
C THR A 81 -1.84 5.73 20.24
N GLN A 82 -2.52 4.59 20.34
CA GLN A 82 -3.84 4.49 21.00
C GLN A 82 -3.78 4.80 22.50
N TRP A 83 -2.67 4.48 23.16
CA TRP A 83 -2.48 4.81 24.57
C TRP A 83 -2.11 6.28 24.76
N GLN A 84 -1.39 6.88 23.81
CA GLN A 84 -1.13 8.32 23.78
C GLN A 84 -2.44 9.12 23.69
N ILE A 85 -3.42 8.66 22.90
CA ILE A 85 -4.76 9.27 22.84
C ILE A 85 -5.45 9.21 24.22
N GLN A 86 -5.37 8.07 24.92
CA GLN A 86 -5.95 7.94 26.26
C GLN A 86 -5.23 8.81 27.30
N LEU A 87 -3.91 8.97 27.18
CA LEU A 87 -3.15 9.91 28.02
C LEU A 87 -3.56 11.36 27.73
N ALA A 88 -3.70 11.75 26.47
CA ALA A 88 -4.16 13.07 26.06
C ALA A 88 -5.58 13.37 26.58
N GLN A 89 -6.48 12.37 26.53
CA GLN A 89 -7.81 12.47 27.12
C GLN A 89 -7.76 12.65 28.65
N CYS A 90 -6.88 11.92 29.34
CA CYS A 90 -6.66 12.07 30.77
C CYS A 90 -6.10 13.47 31.11
N ASN A 91 -5.13 13.96 30.33
CA ASN A 91 -4.52 15.28 30.51
C ASN A 91 -5.53 16.41 30.30
N LYS A 92 -6.41 16.28 29.30
CA LYS A 92 -7.51 17.22 29.08
C LYS A 92 -8.47 17.27 30.28
N GLN A 93 -8.76 16.13 30.90
CA GLN A 93 -9.62 16.07 32.10
C GLN A 93 -8.93 16.58 33.37
N LEU A 94 -7.59 16.49 33.44
CA LEU A 94 -6.77 17.06 34.53
C LEU A 94 -6.53 18.57 34.38
N GLY A 95 -6.91 19.17 33.24
CA GLY A 95 -6.67 20.58 32.98
C GLY A 95 -5.21 20.91 32.63
N PHE A 96 -4.41 19.92 32.22
CA PHE A 96 -3.06 20.16 31.74
C PHE A 96 -3.12 20.91 30.41
N SER A 97 -2.47 22.08 30.36
CA SER A 97 -2.32 22.90 29.16
C SER A 97 -1.51 22.16 28.11
N SER A 98 -1.87 22.31 26.83
CA SER A 98 -1.13 21.78 25.67
C SER A 98 0.34 22.25 25.60
N TYR A 99 0.73 23.22 26.42
CA TYR A 99 2.06 23.84 26.44
C TYR A 99 3.11 23.14 27.35
N GLU A 100 2.72 22.23 28.25
CA GLU A 100 3.68 21.51 29.13
C GLU A 100 4.29 20.24 28.49
N LEU A 101 3.96 19.95 27.23
CA LEU A 101 4.47 18.78 26.50
C LEU A 101 5.88 18.94 25.91
N SER A 102 6.63 19.99 26.28
CA SER A 102 8.04 20.11 25.87
C SER A 102 8.97 20.39 27.06
N ALA A 103 10.14 19.76 26.99
CA ALA A 103 11.28 19.84 27.92
C ALA A 103 11.32 18.80 29.07
N THR A 104 11.66 17.56 28.73
CA THR A 104 12.85 16.88 29.30
C THR A 104 13.34 15.75 28.39
N GLY A 105 14.30 16.09 27.52
CA GLY A 105 15.47 15.28 27.20
C GLY A 105 15.33 13.84 26.68
N LYS A 106 15.06 13.68 25.38
CA LYS A 106 15.98 13.11 24.37
C LYS A 106 15.26 13.16 23.01
N PRO A 107 15.97 13.30 21.88
CA PRO A 107 15.31 13.31 20.58
C PRO A 107 14.56 12.00 20.45
N THR A 108 13.25 12.09 20.28
CA THR A 108 12.50 11.05 19.60
C THR A 108 13.26 10.81 18.30
N ALA A 109 14.04 9.73 18.23
CA ALA A 109 14.24 9.05 16.98
C ALA A 109 12.82 8.63 16.59
N ALA A 110 12.10 9.55 15.95
CA ALA A 110 10.82 9.29 15.36
C ALA A 110 11.07 8.06 14.50
N VAL A 111 10.44 6.96 14.89
CA VAL A 111 10.27 5.82 14.02
C VAL A 111 9.80 6.41 12.70
N PRO A 112 10.54 6.24 11.59
CA PRO A 112 10.01 6.64 10.32
C PRO A 112 8.85 5.69 10.02
N ARG A 113 7.62 6.08 10.39
CA ARG A 113 6.54 6.05 9.39
C ARG A 113 7.14 6.68 8.16
N ILE A 114 6.88 6.18 6.94
CA ILE A 114 7.41 6.76 5.69
C ILE A 114 7.39 8.29 5.82
N LEU A 115 8.52 8.86 6.20
CA LEU A 115 8.73 10.26 6.52
C LEU A 115 9.94 10.51 5.65
N GLN A 116 9.63 10.80 4.40
CA GLN A 116 10.64 11.12 3.41
C GLN A 116 11.26 12.45 3.82
N GLY A 117 12.46 12.36 4.36
CA GLY A 117 13.22 13.53 4.77
C GLY A 117 14.70 13.19 4.83
N GLY A 118 15.43 13.62 3.80
CA GLY A 118 16.88 13.74 3.82
C GLY A 118 17.62 12.79 2.89
N TYR A 119 17.85 13.25 1.66
CA TYR A 119 18.92 12.86 0.73
C TYR A 119 19.88 11.78 1.26
N ARG A 120 19.62 10.51 0.94
CA ARG A 120 20.63 9.43 0.96
C ARG A 120 20.49 8.58 -0.30
N GLN A 121 21.65 8.16 -0.80
CA GLN A 121 21.88 7.62 -2.14
C GLN A 121 20.96 6.44 -2.48
N SER A 122 20.53 6.35 -3.75
CA SER A 122 19.59 5.34 -4.23
C SER A 122 20.25 3.98 -4.45
N LEU A 123 19.46 2.91 -4.34
CA LEU A 123 19.74 1.58 -4.89
C LEU A 123 19.58 1.53 -6.42
N GLY A 124 19.83 2.65 -7.11
CA GLY A 124 19.71 2.79 -8.57
C GLY A 124 18.30 2.84 -9.16
N VAL A 125 17.24 2.53 -8.41
CA VAL A 125 15.86 2.47 -8.94
C VAL A 125 14.97 3.57 -8.36
N ALA A 126 14.44 4.41 -9.26
CA ALA A 126 13.42 5.40 -8.97
C ALA A 126 12.05 4.83 -9.32
N ILE A 127 11.22 4.54 -8.31
CA ILE A 127 9.86 3.99 -8.50
C ILE A 127 8.84 5.04 -8.06
N LYS A 128 7.86 5.36 -8.93
CA LYS A 128 6.73 6.19 -8.53
C LYS A 128 5.95 5.47 -7.42
N LYS A 129 5.42 6.24 -6.47
CA LYS A 129 4.51 5.66 -5.47
C LYS A 129 3.23 5.18 -6.13
N LYS A 130 2.64 4.12 -5.59
CA LYS A 130 1.42 3.50 -6.11
C LYS A 130 0.20 4.18 -5.49
N LEU A 131 -0.65 4.78 -6.32
CA LEU A 131 -1.96 5.30 -5.93
C LEU A 131 -3.04 4.33 -6.40
N LEU A 132 -3.82 3.77 -5.48
CA LEU A 132 -4.95 2.91 -5.80
C LEU A 132 -6.26 3.69 -5.70
N LEU A 133 -6.99 3.75 -6.81
CA LEU A 133 -8.31 4.32 -6.91
C LEU A 133 -9.35 3.19 -6.94
N ILE A 134 -10.36 3.33 -6.10
CA ILE A 134 -11.42 2.35 -5.93
C ILE A 134 -12.77 3.01 -6.28
N PRO A 135 -13.36 2.72 -7.45
CA PRO A 135 -14.64 3.30 -7.85
C PRO A 135 -15.79 2.73 -7.03
N SER A 136 -16.93 3.43 -7.06
CA SER A 136 -18.17 2.90 -6.50
C SER A 136 -18.65 1.69 -7.34
N ASP A 137 -19.23 0.70 -6.68
CA ASP A 137 -19.46 -0.70 -7.11
C ASP A 137 -18.32 -1.48 -7.85
N TYR A 138 -17.07 -1.00 -7.89
CA TYR A 138 -15.97 -1.56 -8.70
C TYR A 138 -16.31 -1.67 -10.20
N ASN A 139 -17.32 -0.97 -10.70
CA ASN A 139 -17.79 -1.14 -12.07
C ASN A 139 -17.36 0.04 -12.94
N HIS A 140 -17.06 -0.22 -14.22
CA HIS A 140 -16.67 0.81 -15.19
C HIS A 140 -17.69 1.95 -15.32
N ARG A 141 -18.96 1.69 -14.97
CA ARG A 141 -20.07 2.65 -15.07
C ARG A 141 -20.16 3.63 -13.91
N VAL A 142 -19.32 3.49 -12.88
CA VAL A 142 -19.37 4.33 -11.66
C VAL A 142 -18.01 4.95 -11.35
N MET A 143 -17.25 5.23 -12.40
CA MET A 143 -15.92 5.84 -12.34
C MET A 143 -15.95 7.33 -11.97
N ALA A 144 -17.10 8.00 -12.09
CA ALA A 144 -17.23 9.45 -11.92
C ALA A 144 -16.68 9.97 -10.57
N ASP A 145 -16.76 9.15 -9.52
CA ASP A 145 -16.28 9.52 -8.18
C ASP A 145 -14.74 9.54 -8.07
N ILE A 146 -14.03 8.80 -8.93
CA ILE A 146 -12.58 8.63 -8.86
C ILE A 146 -11.82 9.12 -10.10
N GLU A 147 -12.49 9.18 -11.26
CA GLU A 147 -11.89 9.54 -12.54
C GLU A 147 -11.17 10.90 -12.51
N PRO A 148 -11.70 11.94 -11.84
CA PRO A 148 -10.98 13.22 -11.73
C PRO A 148 -9.59 13.09 -11.10
N PHE A 149 -9.40 12.14 -10.17
CA PHE A 149 -8.11 11.92 -9.52
C PHE A 149 -7.09 11.23 -10.44
N ILE A 150 -7.52 10.50 -11.48
CA ILE A 150 -6.59 9.95 -12.49
C ILE A 150 -5.89 11.10 -13.20
N ALA A 151 -6.65 12.06 -13.70
CA ALA A 151 -6.11 13.20 -14.43
C ALA A 151 -5.21 14.08 -13.54
N HIS A 152 -5.57 14.22 -12.26
CA HIS A 152 -4.80 14.99 -11.28
C HIS A 152 -3.45 14.32 -10.93
N TYR A 153 -3.43 12.99 -10.76
CA TYR A 153 -2.27 12.28 -10.19
C TYR A 153 -1.43 11.45 -11.17
N GLN A 154 -1.84 11.31 -12.43
CA GLN A 154 -1.12 10.49 -13.44
C GLN A 154 0.37 10.85 -13.60
N ASP A 155 0.73 12.12 -13.45
CA ASP A 155 2.12 12.58 -13.61
C ASP A 155 2.96 12.32 -12.34
N ASP A 156 2.31 12.27 -11.18
CA ASP A 156 2.93 12.18 -9.86
C ASP A 156 3.05 10.74 -9.34
N PHE A 157 2.07 9.88 -9.66
CA PHE A 157 1.94 8.53 -9.13
C PHE A 157 1.83 7.48 -10.24
N ASP A 158 2.11 6.22 -9.89
CA ASP A 158 1.64 5.08 -10.67
C ASP A 158 0.20 4.81 -10.24
N VAL A 159 -0.74 5.23 -11.10
CA VAL A 159 -2.17 5.19 -10.80
C VAL A 159 -2.75 3.84 -11.20
N TYR A 160 -3.41 3.19 -10.26
CA TYR A 160 -4.14 1.94 -10.46
C TYR A 160 -5.61 2.15 -10.17
N VAL A 161 -6.48 1.57 -11.00
CA VAL A 161 -7.92 1.53 -10.75
C VAL A 161 -8.35 0.08 -10.64
N ILE A 162 -9.03 -0.27 -9.56
CA ILE A 162 -9.52 -1.63 -9.35
C ILE A 162 -10.99 -1.78 -9.79
N LEU A 163 -11.27 -2.74 -10.68
CA LEU A 163 -12.58 -2.99 -11.27
C LEU A 163 -13.01 -4.45 -11.13
N ARG A 164 -14.29 -4.73 -10.89
CA ARG A 164 -14.85 -6.07 -10.72
C ARG A 164 -14.98 -6.80 -12.05
N GLN A 165 -15.38 -6.09 -13.10
CA GLN A 165 -15.55 -6.64 -14.44
C GLN A 165 -14.46 -6.08 -15.34
N LEU A 166 -13.51 -6.95 -15.69
CA LEU A 166 -12.45 -6.70 -16.65
C LEU A 166 -12.19 -8.00 -17.41
N ASP A 167 -12.01 -7.92 -18.72
CA ASP A 167 -11.79 -9.09 -19.58
C ASP A 167 -10.45 -9.77 -19.26
N GLU A 168 -9.44 -8.97 -18.95
CA GLU A 168 -8.11 -9.39 -18.52
C GLU A 168 -7.87 -9.05 -17.04
N ASP A 169 -6.90 -9.68 -16.40
CA ASP A 169 -6.56 -9.40 -14.99
C ASP A 169 -5.95 -8.00 -14.82
N VAL A 170 -5.22 -7.53 -15.82
CA VAL A 170 -4.54 -6.23 -15.86
C VAL A 170 -4.68 -5.64 -17.26
N VAL A 171 -5.15 -4.41 -17.37
CA VAL A 171 -5.24 -3.67 -18.63
C VAL A 171 -4.51 -2.34 -18.48
N TYR A 172 -3.44 -2.15 -19.24
CA TYR A 172 -2.64 -0.94 -19.22
C TYR A 172 -3.31 0.17 -20.04
N LYS A 173 -3.38 1.38 -19.46
CA LYS A 173 -3.75 2.62 -20.15
C LYS A 173 -2.58 3.62 -20.04
N PRO A 174 -2.50 4.63 -20.93
CA PRO A 174 -1.42 5.62 -20.88
C PRO A 174 -1.32 6.39 -19.55
N SER A 175 -2.45 6.64 -18.87
CA SER A 175 -2.51 7.43 -17.63
C SER A 175 -2.66 6.60 -16.36
N HIS A 176 -3.06 5.33 -16.46
CA HIS A 176 -3.34 4.47 -15.31
C HIS A 176 -3.38 3.00 -15.72
N THR A 177 -3.38 2.10 -14.74
CA THR A 177 -3.56 0.66 -14.98
C THR A 177 -4.88 0.20 -14.39
N LEU A 178 -5.73 -0.42 -15.21
CA LEU A 178 -6.94 -1.08 -14.74
C LEU A 178 -6.59 -2.47 -14.23
N VAL A 179 -7.11 -2.84 -13.06
CA VAL A 179 -6.82 -4.11 -12.42
C VAL A 179 -8.10 -4.78 -11.98
N LYS A 180 -8.25 -6.06 -12.30
CA LYS A 180 -9.42 -6.82 -11.93
C LYS A 180 -9.43 -7.16 -10.44
N ASN A 181 -10.52 -6.85 -9.77
CA ASN A 181 -10.76 -7.11 -8.36
C ASN A 181 -10.83 -8.63 -8.09
N GLY A 182 -10.25 -9.07 -6.98
CA GLY A 182 -10.19 -10.49 -6.62
C GLY A 182 -9.11 -11.30 -7.38
N THR A 183 -8.34 -10.66 -8.27
CA THR A 183 -7.15 -11.28 -8.88
C THR A 183 -5.95 -11.18 -7.95
N SER A 184 -4.91 -11.96 -8.25
CA SER A 184 -3.69 -11.95 -7.45
C SER A 184 -3.02 -10.57 -7.40
N TYR A 185 -3.02 -9.88 -8.53
CA TYR A 185 -2.45 -8.54 -8.63
C TYR A 185 -3.33 -7.49 -7.94
N GLY A 186 -4.66 -7.60 -8.08
CA GLY A 186 -5.61 -6.71 -7.40
C GLY A 186 -5.51 -6.76 -5.87
N GLU A 187 -5.41 -7.95 -5.28
CA GLU A 187 -5.23 -8.10 -3.83
C GLU A 187 -3.85 -7.63 -3.37
N PHE A 188 -2.80 -7.85 -4.16
CA PHE A 188 -1.47 -7.32 -3.90
C PHE A 188 -1.47 -5.79 -3.84
N LEU A 189 -2.12 -5.11 -4.78
CA LEU A 189 -2.22 -3.65 -4.79
C LEU A 189 -2.96 -3.10 -3.56
N LYS A 190 -4.03 -3.76 -3.11
CA LYS A 190 -4.71 -3.36 -1.86
C LYS A 190 -3.81 -3.44 -0.64
N MET A 191 -2.76 -4.25 -0.65
CA MET A 191 -1.81 -4.34 0.47
C MET A 191 -0.63 -3.39 0.31
N THR A 192 -0.27 -3.06 -0.93
CA THR A 192 1.00 -2.44 -1.29
C THR A 192 0.85 -1.11 -2.02
N ALA A 193 -0.34 -0.55 -2.16
CA ALA A 193 -0.49 0.83 -2.61
C ALA A 193 -0.08 1.78 -1.48
N ASP A 194 0.71 2.82 -1.78
CA ASP A 194 1.15 3.78 -0.77
C ASP A 194 -0.02 4.68 -0.33
N TYR A 195 -0.91 4.98 -1.28
CA TYR A 195 -2.08 5.82 -1.10
C TYR A 195 -3.33 5.17 -1.70
N MET A 196 -4.48 5.44 -1.09
CA MET A 196 -5.76 4.94 -1.58
C MET A 196 -6.84 6.02 -1.54
N ILE A 197 -7.61 6.14 -2.62
CA ILE A 197 -8.85 6.92 -2.69
C ILE A 197 -10.00 5.96 -2.99
N ASP A 198 -11.00 5.93 -2.13
CA ASP A 198 -12.12 4.99 -2.20
C ASP A 198 -13.47 5.71 -2.27
N ALA A 199 -14.24 5.45 -3.32
CA ALA A 199 -15.59 5.99 -3.55
C ALA A 199 -16.71 5.15 -2.94
N GLY A 200 -16.37 4.18 -2.09
CA GLY A 200 -17.32 3.56 -1.19
C GLY A 200 -17.71 2.15 -1.54
N THR A 201 -16.76 1.34 -2.01
CA THR A 201 -17.01 -0.09 -2.21
C THR A 201 -16.39 -0.97 -1.17
N MET A 202 -17.28 -1.70 -0.50
CA MET A 202 -16.92 -2.90 0.22
C MET A 202 -16.40 -3.94 -0.77
N ASN A 203 -15.12 -4.31 -0.67
CA ASN A 203 -14.78 -5.71 -0.81
C ASN A 203 -13.87 -6.18 0.32
N TYR A 204 -14.22 -7.34 0.86
CA TYR A 204 -13.70 -7.90 2.09
C TYR A 204 -12.24 -8.33 1.94
N GLY A 205 -11.35 -7.48 2.44
CA GLY A 205 -9.96 -7.74 2.75
C GLY A 205 -9.50 -6.53 3.55
N TYR A 206 -9.34 -6.68 4.86
CA TYR A 206 -9.14 -5.60 5.83
C TYR A 206 -8.10 -4.56 5.39
N ARG A 207 -8.13 -3.36 5.96
CA ARG A 207 -6.89 -2.58 6.15
C ARG A 207 -5.96 -3.44 7.01
N ILE A 208 -5.02 -4.14 6.38
CA ILE A 208 -4.08 -5.05 7.07
C ILE A 208 -2.96 -4.23 7.74
N ASN A 209 -2.77 -2.97 7.36
CA ASN A 209 -1.66 -2.12 7.80
C ASN A 209 -2.11 -0.70 8.18
N GLU A 210 -1.37 -0.05 9.07
CA GLU A 210 -1.50 1.40 9.36
C GLU A 210 -0.57 2.24 8.48
N THR A 211 0.14 1.63 7.52
CA THR A 211 1.22 2.28 6.76
C THR A 211 0.72 3.05 5.55
N ASN A 212 -0.36 2.60 4.92
CA ASN A 212 -0.93 3.24 3.74
C ASN A 212 -1.93 4.31 4.21
N LYS A 213 -1.94 5.48 3.55
CA LYS A 213 -2.96 6.52 3.82
C LYS A 213 -4.18 6.29 2.94
N TRP A 214 -5.31 6.03 3.58
CA TRP A 214 -6.57 5.66 2.93
C TRP A 214 -7.64 6.71 3.20
N VAL A 215 -8.07 7.36 2.12
CA VAL A 215 -9.11 8.39 2.14
C VAL A 215 -10.37 7.89 1.45
N SER A 216 -11.52 8.07 2.07
CA SER A 216 -12.82 7.82 1.42
C SER A 216 -13.41 9.11 0.86
N VAL A 217 -13.78 9.11 -0.42
CA VAL A 217 -14.54 10.20 -1.05
C VAL A 217 -16.05 9.90 -1.14
N TRP A 218 -16.43 8.63 -1.00
CA TRP A 218 -17.81 8.15 -1.15
C TRP A 218 -18.46 8.60 -2.47
N HIS A 219 -19.78 8.46 -2.61
CA HIS A 219 -20.50 8.66 -3.89
C HIS A 219 -21.73 9.59 -3.80
N GLY A 220 -21.80 10.43 -2.75
CA GLY A 220 -22.78 11.51 -2.63
C GLY A 220 -23.69 11.44 -1.41
N ILE A 221 -24.57 12.44 -1.31
CA ILE A 221 -25.40 12.71 -0.13
C ILE A 221 -26.59 11.74 -0.07
N PRO A 222 -26.79 11.04 1.06
CA PRO A 222 -27.87 10.08 1.16
C PRO A 222 -29.18 10.82 1.45
N TYR A 223 -30.17 10.55 0.62
CA TYR A 223 -31.56 10.91 0.93
C TYR A 223 -32.23 9.86 1.84
N LYS A 224 -31.91 8.58 1.61
CA LYS A 224 -32.53 7.42 2.26
C LYS A 224 -31.76 7.03 3.51
N LYS A 225 -32.46 6.51 4.52
CA LYS A 225 -31.80 5.92 5.70
C LYS A 225 -30.88 4.78 5.28
N MET A 226 -29.68 4.76 5.87
CA MET A 226 -28.59 3.83 5.55
C MET A 226 -27.93 3.32 6.82
N PHE A 227 -27.22 2.19 6.70
CA PHE A 227 -26.42 1.60 7.78
C PHE A 227 -27.20 1.48 9.09
N VAL A 228 -26.66 1.96 10.23
CA VAL A 228 -27.30 1.77 11.54
C VAL A 228 -28.60 2.53 11.69
N ASP A 229 -28.82 3.58 10.88
CA ASP A 229 -30.08 4.33 10.89
C ASP A 229 -31.17 3.64 10.06
N LEU A 230 -30.78 2.74 9.14
CA LEU A 230 -31.70 1.80 8.50
C LEU A 230 -31.98 0.59 9.41
N ASP A 231 -30.93 -0.03 9.94
CA ASP A 231 -31.04 -1.20 10.83
C ASP A 231 -29.75 -1.37 11.66
N ILE A 232 -29.89 -1.49 12.98
CA ILE A 232 -28.79 -1.63 13.94
C ILE A 232 -27.86 -2.81 13.64
N LYS A 233 -28.33 -3.84 12.92
CA LYS A 233 -27.48 -4.97 12.48
C LYS A 233 -26.27 -4.52 11.64
N HIS A 234 -26.34 -3.35 11.02
CA HIS A 234 -25.26 -2.77 10.23
C HIS A 234 -24.15 -2.12 11.07
N LEU A 235 -24.27 -2.09 12.40
CA LEU A 235 -23.27 -1.49 13.31
C LEU A 235 -21.87 -2.10 13.14
N ALA A 236 -21.79 -3.41 12.90
CA ALA A 236 -20.51 -4.05 12.65
C ALA A 236 -19.83 -3.54 11.37
N GLY A 237 -20.61 -3.12 10.36
CA GLY A 237 -20.11 -2.47 9.15
C GLY A 237 -19.65 -1.04 9.44
N ALA A 238 -20.47 -0.26 10.14
CA ALA A 238 -20.15 1.09 10.60
C ALA A 238 -18.78 1.16 11.32
N ILE A 239 -18.58 0.30 12.33
CA ILE A 239 -17.30 0.20 13.06
C ILE A 239 -16.12 -0.16 12.15
N ARG A 240 -16.34 -0.90 11.06
CA ARG A 240 -15.23 -1.25 10.15
C ARG A 240 -14.76 -0.06 9.33
N TYR A 241 -15.65 0.86 8.95
CA TYR A 241 -15.26 2.06 8.23
C TYR A 241 -14.37 2.96 9.09
N ASP A 242 -14.73 3.10 10.37
CA ASP A 242 -13.93 3.81 11.37
C ASP A 242 -12.51 3.20 11.56
N LEU A 243 -12.38 1.88 11.40
CA LEU A 243 -11.08 1.20 11.45
C LEU A 243 -10.31 1.22 10.12
N ALA A 244 -10.97 1.51 9.01
CA ALA A 244 -10.37 1.44 7.68
C ALA A 244 -9.79 2.79 7.25
N TYR A 245 -10.61 3.85 7.28
CA TYR A 245 -10.23 5.12 6.69
C TYR A 245 -9.44 5.99 7.67
N ASP A 246 -8.39 6.65 7.17
CA ASP A 246 -7.70 7.69 7.92
C ASP A 246 -8.53 8.98 7.94
N SER A 247 -9.16 9.29 6.81
CA SER A 247 -10.07 10.42 6.67
C SER A 247 -11.21 10.11 5.69
N MET A 248 -12.35 10.80 5.88
CA MET A 248 -13.48 10.76 4.95
C MET A 248 -13.82 12.17 4.48
N VAL A 249 -14.06 12.33 3.17
CA VAL A 249 -14.49 13.59 2.57
C VAL A 249 -15.99 13.79 2.82
N SER A 250 -16.36 15.04 3.04
CA SER A 250 -17.74 15.49 3.28
C SER A 250 -18.12 16.65 2.37
N MET A 251 -19.39 16.67 1.97
CA MET A 251 -19.96 17.68 1.08
C MET A 251 -20.65 18.82 1.86
N SER A 252 -21.15 18.55 3.07
CA SER A 252 -21.97 19.50 3.86
C SER A 252 -22.05 19.12 5.34
N ASP A 253 -22.57 20.04 6.15
CA ASP A 253 -22.81 19.80 7.58
C ASP A 253 -23.86 18.71 7.76
N PHE A 254 -24.91 18.75 6.94
CA PHE A 254 -25.91 17.69 6.88
C PHE A 254 -25.28 16.32 6.63
N TYR A 255 -24.44 16.19 5.59
CA TYR A 255 -23.77 14.94 5.27
C TYR A 255 -22.87 14.46 6.41
N THR A 256 -22.11 15.38 7.01
CA THR A 256 -21.22 15.08 8.13
C THR A 256 -22.00 14.52 9.33
N GLN A 257 -23.02 15.25 9.79
CA GLN A 257 -23.71 14.91 11.03
C GLN A 257 -24.64 13.72 10.85
N THR A 258 -25.44 13.73 9.79
CA THR A 258 -26.47 12.72 9.57
C THR A 258 -25.87 11.40 9.08
N PHE A 259 -24.96 11.46 8.10
CA PHE A 259 -24.45 10.24 7.48
C PHE A 259 -23.14 9.75 8.11
N LEU A 260 -22.08 10.57 8.13
CA LEU A 260 -20.77 10.10 8.60
C LEU A 260 -20.78 9.83 10.12
N ARG A 261 -21.17 10.83 10.93
CA ARG A 261 -21.25 10.68 12.40
C ARG A 261 -22.46 9.86 12.84
N GLY A 262 -23.60 10.07 12.20
CA GLY A 262 -24.84 9.33 12.43
C GLY A 262 -24.77 7.89 11.89
N ALA A 263 -25.19 7.71 10.65
CA ALA A 263 -25.37 6.39 10.04
C ALA A 263 -24.11 5.51 9.97
N MET A 264 -22.91 6.09 9.75
CA MET A 264 -21.67 5.33 9.63
C MET A 264 -20.90 5.20 10.95
N ARG A 265 -21.29 5.92 12.00
CA ARG A 265 -20.57 5.99 13.30
C ARG A 265 -19.07 6.20 13.13
N TYR A 266 -18.69 7.00 12.13
CA TYR A 266 -17.31 7.32 11.86
C TYR A 266 -16.85 8.41 12.84
N GLU A 267 -15.85 8.11 13.66
CA GLU A 267 -15.32 9.00 14.69
C GLU A 267 -13.96 9.60 14.28
N GLY A 268 -13.38 9.17 13.17
CA GLY A 268 -12.13 9.69 12.61
C GLY A 268 -12.21 11.10 12.00
N GLU A 269 -11.18 11.48 11.26
CA GLU A 269 -11.04 12.78 10.61
C GLU A 269 -12.03 12.95 9.45
N VAL A 270 -12.78 14.05 9.43
CA VAL A 270 -13.70 14.40 8.35
C VAL A 270 -13.19 15.66 7.66
N LEU A 271 -13.05 15.60 6.34
CA LEU A 271 -12.56 16.69 5.49
C LEU A 271 -13.73 17.25 4.67
N GLN A 272 -14.27 18.40 5.05
CA GLN A 272 -15.43 18.99 4.37
C GLN A 272 -14.98 19.82 3.16
N LEU A 273 -14.97 19.21 1.98
CA LEU A 273 -14.28 19.73 0.79
C LEU A 273 -15.11 19.70 -0.50
N GLY A 274 -16.36 19.23 -0.45
CA GLY A 274 -17.19 19.01 -1.64
C GLY A 274 -17.00 17.62 -2.25
N SER A 275 -17.46 17.44 -3.48
CA SER A 275 -17.56 16.13 -4.13
C SER A 275 -16.91 16.14 -5.51
N ALA A 276 -15.83 15.36 -5.68
CA ALA A 276 -15.08 15.27 -6.94
C ALA A 276 -15.95 14.95 -8.18
N LYS A 277 -16.98 14.10 -8.03
CA LYS A 277 -17.91 13.76 -9.13
C LYS A 277 -18.68 14.98 -9.70
N ILE A 278 -18.85 16.03 -8.88
CA ILE A 278 -19.64 17.22 -9.23
C ILE A 278 -18.84 18.19 -10.11
N ASP A 279 -17.51 18.12 -10.09
CA ASP A 279 -16.66 18.99 -10.91
C ASP A 279 -17.01 18.87 -12.40
N LYS A 280 -17.21 17.64 -12.88
CA LYS A 280 -17.63 17.40 -14.27
C LYS A 280 -19.01 18.00 -14.55
N LEU A 281 -19.95 17.93 -13.61
CA LEU A 281 -21.29 18.49 -13.78
C LEU A 281 -21.28 20.03 -13.90
N LEU A 282 -20.39 20.69 -13.17
CA LEU A 282 -20.25 22.14 -13.15
C LEU A 282 -19.34 22.70 -14.24
N ASP A 283 -18.56 21.86 -14.94
CA ASP A 283 -17.72 22.30 -16.05
C ASP A 283 -18.59 22.78 -17.24
N ASN A 284 -18.68 24.10 -17.36
CA ASN A 284 -19.45 24.83 -18.38
C ASN A 284 -18.55 25.58 -19.38
N ARG A 285 -17.26 25.23 -19.48
CA ARG A 285 -16.34 25.91 -20.41
C ARG A 285 -16.81 25.73 -21.86
N SER A 286 -16.81 26.82 -22.62
CA SER A 286 -17.09 26.75 -24.06
C SER A 286 -15.98 25.96 -24.76
N ASN A 287 -16.29 25.34 -25.89
CA ASN A 287 -15.28 24.70 -26.71
C ASN A 287 -14.17 25.65 -27.15
N GLN A 288 -14.48 26.93 -27.36
CA GLN A 288 -13.47 27.93 -27.67
C GLN A 288 -12.54 28.18 -26.49
N ALA A 289 -13.06 28.25 -25.26
CA ALA A 289 -12.24 28.38 -24.06
C ALA A 289 -11.37 27.12 -23.84
N ARG A 290 -11.96 25.93 -24.00
CA ARG A 290 -11.24 24.66 -23.90
C ARG A 290 -10.17 24.50 -24.99
N LEU A 291 -10.46 24.92 -26.21
CA LEU A 291 -9.49 24.95 -27.31
C LEU A 291 -8.36 25.94 -27.00
N HIS A 292 -8.68 27.14 -26.50
CA HIS A 292 -7.68 28.12 -26.10
C HIS A 292 -6.74 27.56 -25.01
N ASP A 293 -7.31 26.92 -23.96
CA ASP A 293 -6.55 26.24 -22.91
C ASP A 293 -5.63 25.14 -23.49
N LEU A 294 -6.09 24.38 -24.49
CA LEU A 294 -5.29 23.35 -25.16
C LEU A 294 -4.13 23.95 -25.95
N TYR A 295 -4.36 25.05 -26.66
CA TYR A 295 -3.29 25.77 -27.36
C TYR A 295 -2.24 26.26 -26.35
N ASP A 296 -2.66 26.87 -25.25
CA ASP A 296 -1.75 27.38 -24.23
C ASP A 296 -0.99 26.26 -23.51
N LYS A 297 -1.68 25.18 -23.13
CA LYS A 297 -1.10 24.02 -22.43
C LYS A 297 -0.04 23.29 -23.25
N ILE A 298 -0.23 23.19 -24.58
CA ILE A 298 0.70 22.52 -25.50
C ILE A 298 1.77 23.51 -26.02
N GLY A 299 1.54 24.82 -25.88
CA GLY A 299 2.40 25.87 -26.41
C GLY A 299 2.24 26.09 -27.92
N LEU A 300 1.03 25.87 -28.45
CA LEU A 300 0.73 26.00 -29.87
C LEU A 300 0.51 27.47 -30.28
N PRO A 301 1.00 27.88 -31.46
CA PRO A 301 0.72 29.20 -32.01
C PRO A 301 -0.75 29.35 -32.39
N GLN A 302 -1.41 30.38 -31.88
CA GLN A 302 -2.82 30.66 -32.14
C GLN A 302 -3.08 30.84 -33.65
N GLY A 303 -4.19 30.25 -34.14
CA GLY A 303 -4.62 30.37 -35.53
C GLY A 303 -3.94 29.44 -36.55
N LYS A 304 -2.98 28.60 -36.13
CA LYS A 304 -2.43 27.52 -36.98
C LYS A 304 -3.37 26.31 -37.01
N LYS A 305 -3.40 25.64 -38.16
CA LYS A 305 -4.08 24.35 -38.34
C LYS A 305 -3.26 23.22 -37.72
N ILE A 306 -3.91 22.17 -37.25
CA ILE A 306 -3.24 21.10 -36.51
C ILE A 306 -3.37 19.77 -37.26
N ALA A 307 -2.24 19.22 -37.68
CA ALA A 307 -2.14 17.81 -38.05
C ALA A 307 -1.76 17.01 -36.79
N LEU A 308 -2.60 16.09 -36.36
CA LEU A 308 -2.34 15.25 -35.18
C LEU A 308 -1.85 13.88 -35.64
N TYR A 309 -0.64 13.51 -35.27
CA TYR A 309 -0.17 12.14 -35.36
C TYR A 309 -0.43 11.40 -34.03
N ALA A 310 -1.36 10.44 -34.05
CA ALA A 310 -1.72 9.64 -32.88
C ALA A 310 -1.56 8.14 -33.18
N PRO A 311 -0.39 7.54 -32.87
CA PRO A 311 -0.15 6.12 -33.06
C PRO A 311 -0.87 5.26 -32.01
N GLU A 312 -1.02 3.97 -32.31
CA GLU A 312 -1.43 2.94 -31.37
C GLU A 312 -0.31 2.67 -30.36
N TYR A 313 -0.71 2.41 -29.11
CA TYR A 313 0.26 2.16 -28.04
C TYR A 313 0.91 0.77 -28.22
N ARG A 314 2.25 0.73 -28.15
CA ARG A 314 3.05 -0.50 -28.17
C ARG A 314 3.87 -0.57 -26.87
N SER A 315 3.65 -1.59 -26.04
CA SER A 315 4.38 -1.75 -24.76
C SER A 315 5.84 -2.13 -24.98
N GLY A 316 6.78 -1.42 -24.35
CA GLY A 316 8.19 -1.85 -24.23
C GLY A 316 9.15 -1.43 -25.35
N GLN A 317 8.73 -0.60 -26.32
CA GLN A 317 9.61 -0.11 -27.40
C GLN A 317 9.89 1.39 -27.27
N THR A 318 11.12 1.80 -27.60
CA THR A 318 11.48 3.22 -27.74
C THR A 318 10.72 3.79 -28.94
N PHE A 319 9.78 4.71 -28.69
CA PHE A 319 8.97 5.28 -29.75
C PHE A 319 9.77 6.26 -30.62
N ALA A 320 9.70 6.09 -31.94
CA ALA A 320 10.18 7.05 -32.93
C ALA A 320 9.07 7.31 -33.95
N VAL A 321 8.92 8.57 -34.38
CA VAL A 321 8.00 8.91 -35.46
C VAL A 321 8.48 8.21 -36.74
N PRO A 322 7.64 7.42 -37.43
CA PRO A 322 8.07 6.55 -38.52
C PRO A 322 8.23 7.28 -39.87
N PHE A 323 8.28 8.61 -39.86
CA PHE A 323 8.45 9.47 -41.04
C PHE A 323 9.15 10.76 -40.64
N ASP A 324 9.76 11.42 -41.63
CA ASP A 324 10.36 12.75 -41.45
C ASP A 324 9.26 13.82 -41.22
N THR A 325 9.20 14.34 -40.00
CA THR A 325 8.20 15.34 -39.59
C THR A 325 8.34 16.66 -40.36
N GLN A 326 9.56 17.02 -40.77
CA GLN A 326 9.79 18.28 -41.47
C GLN A 326 9.33 18.19 -42.91
N LYS A 327 9.64 17.09 -43.61
CA LYS A 327 9.11 16.87 -44.97
C LYS A 327 7.59 16.84 -45.01
N LEU A 328 6.96 16.27 -43.97
CA LEU A 328 5.51 16.26 -43.85
C LEU A 328 4.94 17.68 -43.70
N LEU A 329 5.57 18.52 -42.88
CA LEU A 329 5.19 19.93 -42.76
C LEU A 329 5.40 20.71 -44.06
N ASP A 330 6.46 20.41 -44.82
CA ASP A 330 6.74 21.06 -46.10
C ASP A 330 5.64 20.77 -47.14
N VAL A 331 5.03 19.57 -47.12
CA VAL A 331 3.90 19.22 -48.00
C VAL A 331 2.54 19.68 -47.48
N LEU A 332 2.34 19.72 -46.15
CA LEU A 332 1.12 20.27 -45.53
C LEU A 332 1.03 21.80 -45.69
N GLY A 333 2.17 22.48 -45.74
CA GLY A 333 2.29 23.91 -45.88
C GLY A 333 2.49 24.66 -44.56
N GLN A 334 2.85 25.93 -44.67
CA GLN A 334 3.27 26.78 -43.54
C GLN A 334 2.16 27.07 -42.52
N ASP A 335 0.89 26.83 -42.85
CA ASP A 335 -0.25 27.07 -41.97
C ASP A 335 -0.50 25.94 -40.96
N TYR A 336 0.15 24.79 -41.13
CA TYR A 336 0.01 23.64 -40.23
C TYR A 336 1.11 23.58 -39.17
N CYS A 337 0.74 23.09 -37.99
CA CYS A 337 1.64 22.51 -37.00
C CYS A 337 1.38 21.01 -36.91
N LEU A 338 2.44 20.25 -36.62
CA LEU A 338 2.33 18.82 -36.36
C LEU A 338 2.33 18.60 -34.86
N VAL A 339 1.27 18.02 -34.32
CA VAL A 339 1.19 17.57 -32.93
C VAL A 339 1.35 16.06 -32.91
N VAL A 340 2.29 15.56 -32.13
CA VAL A 340 2.53 14.13 -31.96
C VAL A 340 2.05 13.72 -30.57
N LEU A 341 1.03 12.86 -30.53
CA LEU A 341 0.46 12.33 -29.29
C LEU A 341 1.26 11.10 -28.84
N LEU A 342 2.03 11.25 -27.77
CA LEU A 342 2.87 10.18 -27.21
C LEU A 342 2.42 9.80 -25.80
N PRO A 343 2.61 8.53 -25.39
CA PRO A 343 2.49 8.16 -23.97
C PRO A 343 3.51 8.94 -23.12
N ALA A 344 3.15 9.30 -21.89
CA ALA A 344 3.97 10.12 -20.99
C ALA A 344 5.40 9.58 -20.79
N ALA A 345 5.56 8.25 -20.78
CA ALA A 345 6.87 7.58 -20.65
C ALA A 345 7.85 7.90 -21.80
N HIS A 346 7.36 8.21 -23.00
CA HIS A 346 8.18 8.51 -24.17
C HIS A 346 8.44 10.02 -24.37
N LEU A 347 7.69 10.88 -23.68
CA LEU A 347 7.84 12.34 -23.79
C LEU A 347 9.20 12.84 -23.25
N ARG A 348 9.76 12.17 -22.23
CA ARG A 348 11.08 12.52 -21.65
C ARG A 348 12.27 12.25 -22.56
N ALA A 349 12.10 11.44 -23.60
CA ALA A 349 13.11 11.15 -24.62
C ALA A 349 12.88 11.91 -25.93
N ALA A 350 11.76 12.63 -26.06
CA ALA A 350 11.46 13.43 -27.24
C ALA A 350 12.31 14.72 -27.26
N LYS A 351 12.71 15.15 -28.46
CA LYS A 351 13.38 16.45 -28.65
C LYS A 351 12.46 17.60 -28.20
N PRO A 352 12.99 18.73 -27.71
CA PRO A 352 12.18 19.92 -27.46
C PRO A 352 11.39 20.31 -28.72
N SER A 353 10.22 20.92 -28.53
CA SER A 353 9.40 21.41 -29.64
C SER A 353 10.21 22.38 -30.51
N GLU A 354 10.50 21.99 -31.75
CA GLU A 354 11.28 22.76 -32.72
C GLU A 354 10.54 22.73 -34.07
N ASN A 355 10.63 23.83 -34.83
CA ASN A 355 10.15 23.93 -36.22
C ASN A 355 8.68 23.50 -36.45
N ASN A 356 7.74 23.98 -35.63
CA ASN A 356 6.29 23.69 -35.72
C ASN A 356 5.90 22.22 -35.45
N VAL A 357 6.79 21.42 -34.85
CA VAL A 357 6.48 20.08 -34.34
C VAL A 357 6.37 20.12 -32.81
N TYR A 358 5.25 19.66 -32.29
CA TYR A 358 4.91 19.68 -30.87
C TYR A 358 4.62 18.27 -30.38
N TYR A 359 5.10 17.92 -29.18
CA TYR A 359 4.87 16.61 -28.57
C TYR A 359 4.01 16.79 -27.32
N THR A 360 3.00 15.94 -27.15
CA THR A 360 2.12 15.99 -25.98
C THR A 360 1.65 14.60 -25.57
N HIS A 361 1.44 14.41 -24.26
CA HIS A 361 0.73 13.24 -23.71
C HIS A 361 -0.65 13.59 -23.17
N ALA A 362 -1.04 14.87 -23.25
CA ALA A 362 -2.13 15.45 -22.46
C ALA A 362 -3.43 15.65 -23.26
N LEU A 363 -3.63 14.91 -24.37
CA LEU A 363 -4.85 14.98 -25.18
C LEU A 363 -5.76 13.78 -24.91
N GLY A 364 -6.94 14.06 -24.35
CA GLY A 364 -8.05 13.10 -24.34
C GLY A 364 -8.69 12.96 -25.73
N LYS A 365 -9.60 11.99 -25.87
CA LYS A 365 -10.32 11.71 -27.12
C LYS A 365 -11.05 12.93 -27.70
N ASN A 366 -11.79 13.64 -26.85
CA ASN A 366 -12.55 14.82 -27.26
C ASN A 366 -11.65 16.04 -27.50
N ASP A 367 -10.53 16.16 -26.77
CA ASP A 367 -9.55 17.23 -26.98
C ASP A 367 -8.83 17.06 -28.31
N ALA A 368 -8.45 15.82 -28.66
CA ALA A 368 -7.85 15.50 -29.94
C ALA A 368 -8.77 15.87 -31.12
N LEU A 369 -10.07 15.54 -31.01
CA LEU A 369 -11.07 15.89 -32.02
C LEU A 369 -11.29 17.40 -32.12
N LEU A 370 -11.35 18.10 -30.98
CA LEU A 370 -11.53 19.55 -30.90
C LEU A 370 -10.33 20.31 -31.47
N LEU A 371 -9.12 19.80 -31.24
CA LEU A 371 -7.86 20.42 -31.62
C LEU A 371 -7.45 20.15 -33.08
N ALA A 372 -7.57 18.90 -33.55
CA ALA A 372 -6.86 18.46 -34.75
C ALA A 372 -7.70 18.52 -36.03
N ASP A 373 -7.23 19.28 -37.03
CA ASP A 373 -7.82 19.41 -38.37
C ASP A 373 -7.71 18.15 -39.22
N ILE A 374 -6.60 17.41 -39.05
CA ILE A 374 -6.35 16.15 -39.73
C ILE A 374 -5.78 15.16 -38.71
N LEU A 375 -6.31 13.94 -38.68
CA LEU A 375 -5.72 12.83 -37.93
C LEU A 375 -4.86 11.97 -38.84
N ILE A 376 -3.61 11.76 -38.45
CA ILE A 376 -2.71 10.75 -39.00
C ILE A 376 -2.58 9.67 -37.92
N SER A 377 -2.91 8.43 -38.26
CA SER A 377 -2.87 7.33 -37.29
C SER A 377 -2.62 5.98 -37.97
N ASP A 378 -2.10 5.01 -37.24
CA ASP A 378 -1.97 3.63 -37.70
C ASP A 378 -3.22 2.80 -37.33
N TYR A 379 -3.43 2.51 -36.04
CA TYR A 379 -4.51 1.65 -35.53
C TYR A 379 -5.22 2.23 -34.30
N ASN A 380 -4.88 3.46 -33.91
CA ASN A 380 -5.41 4.11 -32.73
C ASN A 380 -6.94 4.26 -32.83
N PRO A 381 -7.72 3.91 -31.80
CA PRO A 381 -9.19 4.03 -31.82
C PRO A 381 -9.76 5.44 -32.11
N LEU A 382 -8.94 6.50 -32.06
CA LEU A 382 -9.33 7.85 -32.48
C LEU A 382 -9.84 7.89 -33.93
N ILE A 383 -9.40 6.98 -34.81
CA ILE A 383 -9.86 6.90 -36.21
C ILE A 383 -11.38 6.79 -36.34
N TYR A 384 -12.03 6.05 -35.43
CA TYR A 384 -13.48 5.86 -35.45
C TYR A 384 -14.22 7.12 -35.05
N GLN A 385 -13.64 7.86 -34.10
CA GLN A 385 -14.19 9.12 -33.67
C GLN A 385 -14.09 10.14 -34.80
N PHE A 386 -12.93 10.29 -35.43
CA PHE A 386 -12.77 11.25 -36.53
C PHE A 386 -13.71 10.96 -37.72
N ASP A 387 -13.86 9.70 -38.10
CA ASP A 387 -14.85 9.32 -39.13
C ASP A 387 -16.27 9.75 -38.81
N GLN A 388 -16.68 9.56 -37.56
CA GLN A 388 -18.03 9.86 -37.13
C GLN A 388 -18.36 11.35 -37.32
N TYR A 389 -17.36 12.21 -37.18
CA TYR A 389 -17.47 13.65 -37.41
C TYR A 389 -17.04 14.07 -38.82
N ASN A 390 -16.86 13.10 -39.72
CA ASN A 390 -16.40 13.33 -41.09
C ASN A 390 -15.10 14.16 -41.14
N ARG A 391 -14.23 13.98 -40.13
CA ARG A 391 -12.91 14.61 -40.05
C ARG A 391 -11.92 13.78 -40.87
N PRO A 392 -10.98 14.42 -41.58
CA PRO A 392 -10.02 13.69 -42.38
C PRO A 392 -9.14 12.76 -41.53
N VAL A 393 -9.09 11.49 -41.93
CA VAL A 393 -8.21 10.47 -41.35
C VAL A 393 -7.28 9.94 -42.43
N VAL A 394 -5.97 10.05 -42.19
CA VAL A 394 -4.92 9.41 -42.96
C VAL A 394 -4.40 8.22 -42.18
N LEU A 395 -4.55 7.03 -42.75
CA LEU A 395 -4.11 5.78 -42.15
C LEU A 395 -2.68 5.46 -42.59
N PHE A 396 -1.71 5.54 -41.68
CA PHE A 396 -0.30 5.28 -41.93
C PHE A 396 0.15 3.93 -41.34
N ILE A 397 0.10 2.87 -42.14
CA ILE A 397 0.24 1.46 -41.71
C ILE A 397 1.59 0.85 -42.12
N HIS A 398 2.69 1.47 -41.72
CA HIS A 398 4.06 1.06 -42.05
C HIS A 398 4.46 -0.36 -41.59
N ASP A 399 3.84 -0.87 -40.53
CA ASP A 399 4.18 -2.15 -39.87
C ASP A 399 3.04 -3.18 -39.90
N HIS A 400 2.12 -3.07 -40.86
CA HIS A 400 0.86 -3.83 -40.87
C HIS A 400 1.00 -5.34 -40.67
N SER A 401 1.97 -5.97 -41.35
CA SER A 401 2.17 -7.41 -41.26
C SER A 401 2.57 -7.84 -39.84
N GLU A 402 3.44 -7.06 -39.18
CA GLU A 402 3.92 -7.33 -37.83
C GLU A 402 2.82 -7.06 -36.80
N PHE A 403 2.14 -5.92 -36.92
CA PHE A 403 1.05 -5.55 -36.02
C PHE A 403 -0.13 -6.54 -36.06
N ALA A 404 -0.52 -6.98 -37.26
CA ALA A 404 -1.60 -7.96 -37.43
C ALA A 404 -1.24 -9.36 -36.91
N ALA A 405 0.04 -9.75 -36.98
CA ALA A 405 0.53 -11.00 -36.40
C ALA A 405 0.51 -10.97 -34.86
N ALA A 406 0.83 -9.83 -34.26
CA ALA A 406 0.78 -9.64 -32.80
C ALA A 406 -0.64 -9.54 -32.22
N HIS A 407 -1.65 -9.19 -33.04
CA HIS A 407 -3.03 -8.98 -32.61
C HIS A 407 -4.05 -9.84 -33.38
N PRO A 408 -4.02 -11.18 -33.23
CA PRO A 408 -4.88 -12.09 -34.00
C PRO A 408 -6.38 -11.85 -33.78
N SER A 409 -6.77 -11.34 -32.61
CA SER A 409 -8.17 -10.98 -32.29
C SER A 409 -8.70 -9.78 -33.08
N ARG A 410 -7.82 -8.90 -33.60
CA ARG A 410 -8.20 -7.69 -34.36
C ARG A 410 -8.20 -7.90 -35.88
N GLN A 411 -7.97 -9.11 -36.40
CA GLN A 411 -7.84 -9.34 -37.84
C GLN A 411 -9.04 -8.90 -38.70
N HIS A 412 -10.26 -9.01 -38.15
CA HIS A 412 -11.46 -8.57 -38.87
C HIS A 412 -11.51 -7.04 -38.96
N GLU A 413 -11.25 -6.37 -37.84
CA GLU A 413 -11.16 -4.91 -37.73
C GLU A 413 -10.10 -4.34 -38.68
N LEU A 414 -8.88 -4.86 -38.62
CA LEU A 414 -7.75 -4.41 -39.45
C LEU A 414 -8.03 -4.54 -40.95
N ARG A 415 -8.78 -5.57 -41.37
CA ARG A 415 -9.23 -5.75 -42.76
C ARG A 415 -10.24 -4.68 -43.21
N ILE A 416 -11.06 -4.18 -42.29
CA ILE A 416 -12.03 -3.11 -42.56
C ILE A 416 -11.30 -1.77 -42.65
N ILE A 417 -10.47 -1.45 -41.65
CA ILE A 417 -9.73 -0.17 -41.60
C ILE A 417 -8.84 0.01 -42.84
N LYS A 418 -8.18 -1.05 -43.33
CA LYS A 418 -7.30 -0.96 -44.50
C LYS A 418 -8.00 -0.53 -45.80
N ARG A 419 -9.34 -0.60 -45.86
CA ARG A 419 -10.13 -0.18 -47.04
C ARG A 419 -10.41 1.32 -47.07
N ARG A 420 -9.94 2.08 -46.08
CA ARG A 420 -10.11 3.54 -46.01
C ARG A 420 -9.44 4.23 -47.19
N GLN A 421 -10.06 5.33 -47.61
CA GLN A 421 -9.67 6.12 -48.77
C GLN A 421 -8.21 6.60 -48.73
N TYR A 422 -7.75 7.10 -47.58
CA TYR A 422 -6.40 7.64 -47.40
C TYR A 422 -5.52 6.68 -46.60
N THR A 423 -5.28 5.49 -47.14
CA THR A 423 -4.40 4.48 -46.51
C THR A 423 -3.06 4.41 -47.23
N VAL A 424 -1.97 4.55 -46.50
CA VAL A 424 -0.57 4.54 -47.00
C VAL A 424 0.31 3.65 -46.13
N SER A 425 1.33 3.03 -46.73
CA SER A 425 2.21 2.05 -46.06
C SER A 425 3.67 2.49 -45.92
N ASP A 426 4.06 3.64 -46.49
CA ASP A 426 5.43 4.13 -46.44
C ASP A 426 5.47 5.67 -46.54
N GLU A 427 6.60 6.25 -46.12
CA GLU A 427 6.81 7.71 -46.07
C GLU A 427 6.60 8.36 -47.45
N ALA A 428 7.08 7.76 -48.54
CA ALA A 428 6.95 8.35 -49.86
C ALA A 428 5.48 8.46 -50.29
N ALA A 429 4.66 7.45 -50.00
CA ALA A 429 3.23 7.47 -50.24
C ALA A 429 2.50 8.49 -49.36
N LEU A 430 2.90 8.63 -48.09
CA LEU A 430 2.35 9.64 -47.16
C LEU A 430 2.60 11.06 -47.69
N LEU A 431 3.82 11.34 -48.14
CA LEU A 431 4.21 12.66 -48.66
C LEU A 431 3.58 12.98 -50.01
N ALA A 432 3.18 11.97 -50.79
CA ALA A 432 2.55 12.12 -52.10
C ALA A 432 1.02 12.32 -52.07
N LEU A 433 0.40 12.29 -50.88
CA LEU A 433 -1.03 12.53 -50.73
C LEU A 433 -1.41 13.96 -51.18
N ASP A 434 -2.58 14.11 -51.79
CA ASP A 434 -3.16 15.41 -52.10
C ASP A 434 -3.76 16.01 -50.81
N TRP A 435 -2.91 16.64 -50.00
CA TRP A 435 -3.29 17.27 -48.74
C TRP A 435 -4.32 18.39 -48.93
N LEU A 436 -4.33 19.06 -50.08
CA LEU A 436 -5.32 20.09 -50.40
C LEU A 436 -6.71 19.47 -50.65
N GLN A 437 -6.77 18.29 -51.26
CA GLN A 437 -8.01 17.54 -51.41
C GLN A 437 -8.52 17.01 -50.06
N ILE A 438 -7.62 16.51 -49.21
CA ILE A 438 -7.93 16.04 -47.84
C ILE A 438 -8.50 17.20 -47.01
N GLU A 439 -7.90 18.39 -47.13
CA GLU A 439 -8.38 19.61 -46.49
C GLU A 439 -9.74 20.08 -47.03
N ARG A 440 -10.00 19.99 -48.34
CA ARG A 440 -11.31 20.37 -48.91
C ARG A 440 -12.45 19.47 -48.43
N HIS A 441 -12.18 18.22 -48.08
CA HIS A 441 -13.15 17.35 -47.40
C HIS A 441 -13.53 17.87 -46.00
N ASN A 442 -12.69 18.73 -45.40
CA ASN A 442 -12.91 19.40 -44.11
C ASN A 442 -13.86 20.63 -44.22
N SER A 443 -14.12 21.16 -45.42
CA SER A 443 -14.84 22.44 -45.63
C SER A 443 -16.34 22.44 -45.27
N LYS A 444 -16.92 21.29 -44.92
CA LYS A 444 -18.30 21.17 -44.41
C LYS A 444 -18.40 21.24 -42.88
N PHE A 445 -17.28 21.39 -42.19
CA PHE A 445 -17.24 21.44 -40.74
C PHE A 445 -17.26 22.89 -40.26
N ASN A 446 -18.36 23.30 -39.63
CA ASN A 446 -18.30 24.35 -38.62
C ASN A 446 -17.89 23.68 -37.33
N THR A 447 -16.84 24.15 -36.66
CA THR A 447 -16.56 23.80 -35.26
C THR A 447 -17.87 24.00 -34.51
N PRO A 448 -18.55 22.94 -34.02
CA PRO A 448 -19.72 23.15 -33.21
C PRO A 448 -19.24 23.97 -32.02
N GLU A 449 -19.85 25.14 -31.79
CA GLU A 449 -19.61 25.94 -30.58
C GLU A 449 -19.79 25.07 -29.31
N HIS A 450 -20.47 23.92 -29.44
CA HIS A 450 -20.72 22.89 -28.43
C HIS A 450 -20.57 21.44 -28.97
N ILE A 451 -19.35 20.96 -29.19
CA ILE A 451 -19.03 19.53 -29.45
C ILE A 451 -19.52 18.60 -28.33
N ASP A 452 -19.94 19.09 -27.16
CA ASP A 452 -20.40 18.21 -26.07
C ASP A 452 -21.93 17.94 -26.07
N LEU A 453 -22.78 18.96 -25.88
CA LEU A 453 -24.22 18.72 -25.62
C LEU A 453 -25.08 18.55 -26.88
N ALA A 454 -24.84 19.33 -27.93
CA ALA A 454 -25.61 19.23 -29.18
C ALA A 454 -25.32 17.91 -29.91
N TYR A 455 -24.06 17.47 -29.87
CA TYR A 455 -23.67 16.15 -30.36
C TYR A 455 -24.28 15.04 -29.49
N LEU A 456 -24.24 15.15 -28.15
CA LEU A 456 -24.89 14.17 -27.29
C LEU A 456 -26.39 14.06 -27.64
N LYS A 457 -27.08 15.19 -27.83
CA LYS A 457 -28.46 15.21 -28.31
C LYS A 457 -28.62 14.46 -29.64
N HIS A 458 -27.82 14.81 -30.65
CA HIS A 458 -27.87 14.16 -31.96
C HIS A 458 -27.56 12.65 -31.91
N SER A 459 -26.52 12.23 -31.17
CA SER A 459 -26.11 10.82 -31.02
C SER A 459 -27.14 9.96 -30.28
N LEU A 460 -27.92 10.57 -29.38
CA LEU A 460 -29.06 9.93 -28.74
C LEU A 460 -30.31 9.91 -29.64
N GLY A 461 -30.27 10.54 -30.82
CA GLY A 461 -31.39 10.66 -31.74
C GLY A 461 -32.41 11.74 -31.34
N ILE A 462 -32.00 12.70 -30.50
CA ILE A 462 -32.86 13.81 -30.06
C ILE A 462 -32.94 14.85 -31.18
N PRO A 463 -34.15 15.19 -31.68
CA PRO A 463 -34.32 16.21 -32.72
C PRO A 463 -33.85 17.60 -32.28
N GLU A 464 -33.29 18.37 -33.22
CA GLU A 464 -32.90 19.76 -32.98
C GLU A 464 -34.09 20.61 -32.55
N GLY A 465 -33.91 21.41 -31.50
CA GLY A 465 -34.95 22.31 -30.96
C GLY A 465 -35.87 21.70 -29.90
N LYS A 466 -35.87 20.37 -29.70
CA LYS A 466 -36.64 19.73 -28.62
C LYS A 466 -36.02 20.00 -27.25
N ARG A 467 -36.88 20.31 -26.28
CA ARG A 467 -36.56 20.33 -24.85
C ARG A 467 -36.62 18.91 -24.28
N ILE A 468 -35.78 18.61 -23.32
CA ILE A 468 -35.58 17.25 -22.82
C ILE A 468 -36.12 17.12 -21.40
N VAL A 469 -37.07 16.20 -21.22
CA VAL A 469 -37.47 15.72 -19.91
C VAL A 469 -36.66 14.46 -19.60
N LEU A 470 -35.88 14.48 -18.52
CA LEU A 470 -35.14 13.31 -18.04
C LEU A 470 -35.95 12.62 -16.96
N TYR A 471 -36.34 11.38 -17.19
CA TYR A 471 -36.92 10.50 -16.17
C TYR A 471 -35.84 9.58 -15.59
N ALA A 472 -35.50 9.77 -14.31
CA ALA A 472 -34.45 9.02 -13.62
C ALA A 472 -34.90 8.59 -12.20
N PRO A 473 -35.57 7.44 -12.07
CA PRO A 473 -36.12 6.97 -10.79
C PRO A 473 -35.11 6.19 -9.95
N THR A 474 -35.46 5.98 -8.69
CA THR A 474 -34.77 5.09 -7.76
C THR A 474 -34.98 3.62 -8.13
N PHE A 475 -33.90 2.84 -8.11
CA PHE A 475 -33.94 1.38 -8.24
C PHE A 475 -34.91 0.71 -7.24
N ARG A 476 -35.79 -0.17 -7.75
CA ARG A 476 -36.70 -1.01 -6.94
C ARG A 476 -36.27 -2.47 -6.99
N GLU A 477 -36.27 -3.05 -8.18
CA GLU A 477 -35.90 -4.44 -8.46
C GLU A 477 -35.27 -4.55 -9.86
N ALA A 478 -34.54 -5.62 -10.13
CA ALA A 478 -33.90 -5.85 -11.43
C ALA A 478 -34.89 -6.45 -12.43
N GLY A 479 -34.75 -6.08 -13.72
CA GLY A 479 -35.57 -6.61 -14.80
C GLY A 479 -36.23 -5.55 -15.68
N ALA A 480 -37.10 -6.03 -16.57
CA ALA A 480 -37.96 -5.20 -17.41
C ALA A 480 -38.96 -4.43 -16.53
N MET A 481 -39.12 -3.13 -16.76
CA MET A 481 -40.06 -2.30 -15.98
C MET A 481 -40.87 -1.35 -16.88
N PRO A 482 -42.19 -1.23 -16.65
CA PRO A 482 -43.00 -0.19 -17.27
C PRO A 482 -42.70 1.18 -16.66
N LEU A 483 -43.05 2.23 -17.41
CA LEU A 483 -43.13 3.58 -16.85
C LEU A 483 -44.38 3.70 -15.95
N PRO A 484 -44.30 4.38 -14.79
CA PRO A 484 -45.40 4.47 -13.82
C PRO A 484 -46.48 5.51 -14.19
N PHE A 485 -46.53 5.91 -15.47
CA PHE A 485 -47.45 6.89 -16.03
C PHE A 485 -47.70 6.57 -17.52
N ASP A 486 -48.82 7.04 -18.04
CA ASP A 486 -49.15 6.96 -19.46
C ASP A 486 -48.31 7.95 -20.27
N VAL A 487 -47.38 7.41 -21.05
CA VAL A 487 -46.44 8.19 -21.87
C VAL A 487 -47.18 9.06 -22.88
N GLY A 488 -48.25 8.54 -23.49
CA GLY A 488 -49.02 9.28 -24.49
C GLY A 488 -49.65 10.54 -23.91
N SER A 489 -50.29 10.42 -22.75
CA SER A 489 -50.92 11.52 -22.02
C SER A 489 -49.89 12.54 -21.55
N LEU A 490 -48.75 12.09 -21.01
CA LEU A 490 -47.67 12.97 -20.59
C LEU A 490 -47.07 13.75 -21.76
N LEU A 491 -46.78 13.09 -22.88
CA LEU A 491 -46.24 13.76 -24.07
C LEU A 491 -47.25 14.73 -24.69
N ALA A 492 -48.54 14.38 -24.71
CA ALA A 492 -49.60 15.28 -25.17
C ALA A 492 -49.70 16.55 -24.29
N ASN A 493 -49.47 16.41 -22.98
CA ASN A 493 -49.48 17.51 -22.02
C ASN A 493 -48.21 18.39 -22.12
N LEU A 494 -47.05 17.77 -22.34
CA LEU A 494 -45.79 18.49 -22.59
C LEU A 494 -45.82 19.26 -23.94
N GLY A 495 -46.57 18.75 -24.92
CA GLY A 495 -46.67 19.30 -26.26
C GLY A 495 -45.51 18.89 -27.18
N ASP A 496 -45.59 19.31 -28.45
CA ASP A 496 -44.60 18.97 -29.48
C ASP A 496 -43.22 19.64 -29.26
N ASP A 497 -43.02 20.39 -28.18
CA ASP A 497 -41.74 21.03 -27.88
C ASP A 497 -40.78 20.11 -27.11
N TYR A 498 -41.29 19.04 -26.48
CA TYR A 498 -40.50 18.18 -25.60
C TYR A 498 -40.25 16.78 -26.17
N ILE A 499 -39.24 16.12 -25.61
CA ILE A 499 -38.96 14.69 -25.75
C ILE A 499 -38.65 14.11 -24.37
N LEU A 500 -39.02 12.84 -24.15
CA LEU A 500 -38.72 12.13 -22.92
C LEU A 500 -37.47 11.27 -23.12
N ILE A 501 -36.51 11.37 -22.21
CA ILE A 501 -35.40 10.43 -22.10
C ILE A 501 -35.44 9.70 -20.76
N THR A 502 -35.09 8.42 -20.74
CA THR A 502 -35.09 7.62 -19.51
C THR A 502 -33.68 7.21 -19.11
N LYS A 503 -33.37 7.29 -17.83
CA LYS A 503 -32.13 6.77 -17.25
C LYS A 503 -32.46 5.90 -16.05
N LEU A 504 -32.68 4.61 -16.30
CA LEU A 504 -32.96 3.63 -15.26
C LEU A 504 -31.66 3.12 -14.61
N HIS A 505 -31.80 2.31 -13.57
CA HIS A 505 -30.66 1.58 -13.00
C HIS A 505 -30.09 0.60 -14.02
N TYR A 506 -28.79 0.31 -13.96
CA TYR A 506 -28.11 -0.55 -14.94
C TYR A 506 -28.60 -2.02 -14.97
N LEU A 507 -29.38 -2.42 -13.96
CA LEU A 507 -30.04 -3.73 -13.86
C LEU A 507 -31.47 -3.72 -14.45
N ASN A 508 -31.91 -2.60 -14.99
CA ASN A 508 -33.23 -2.42 -15.59
C ASN A 508 -33.13 -2.10 -17.08
N HIS A 509 -34.26 -2.27 -17.75
CA HIS A 509 -34.54 -1.81 -19.10
C HIS A 509 -36.06 -1.59 -19.21
N LEU A 510 -36.48 -0.79 -20.18
CA LEU A 510 -37.91 -0.65 -20.46
C LEU A 510 -38.49 -2.00 -20.91
N ASP A 511 -39.69 -2.32 -20.45
CA ASP A 511 -40.43 -3.54 -20.81
C ASP A 511 -40.93 -3.52 -22.26
N GLN A 512 -41.12 -2.33 -22.82
CA GLN A 512 -41.53 -2.12 -24.20
C GLN A 512 -40.88 -0.87 -24.80
N HIS A 513 -40.96 -0.75 -26.13
CA HIS A 513 -40.63 0.50 -26.83
C HIS A 513 -41.78 1.49 -26.69
N TYR A 514 -41.45 2.76 -26.48
CA TYR A 514 -42.42 3.85 -26.41
C TYR A 514 -42.07 4.91 -27.46
N ASP A 515 -43.05 5.34 -28.24
CA ASP A 515 -42.86 6.39 -29.25
C ASP A 515 -42.42 7.70 -28.58
N ASN A 516 -41.44 8.39 -29.19
CA ASN A 516 -40.85 9.63 -28.67
C ASN A 516 -40.23 9.52 -27.26
N VAL A 517 -39.83 8.31 -26.86
CA VAL A 517 -39.02 8.06 -25.66
C VAL A 517 -37.68 7.48 -26.06
N ILE A 518 -36.59 8.04 -25.55
CA ILE A 518 -35.23 7.54 -25.78
C ILE A 518 -34.69 6.90 -24.51
N ASP A 519 -34.39 5.60 -24.58
CA ASP A 519 -33.80 4.89 -23.46
C ASP A 519 -32.28 5.11 -23.37
N CYS A 520 -31.85 5.93 -22.41
CA CYS A 520 -30.45 6.23 -22.11
C CYS A 520 -29.88 5.36 -20.98
N THR A 521 -30.57 4.29 -20.56
CA THR A 521 -30.13 3.43 -19.46
C THR A 521 -28.74 2.84 -19.68
N SER A 522 -28.41 2.49 -20.93
CA SER A 522 -27.10 1.97 -21.35
C SER A 522 -26.01 3.04 -21.51
N SER A 523 -26.36 4.33 -21.59
CA SER A 523 -25.40 5.43 -21.68
C SER A 523 -24.53 5.48 -20.44
N SER A 524 -23.23 5.77 -20.58
CA SER A 524 -22.27 5.66 -19.48
C SER A 524 -22.30 6.83 -18.51
N ASP A 525 -22.72 8.03 -18.93
CA ASP A 525 -22.48 9.25 -18.15
C ASP A 525 -23.76 9.99 -17.73
N MET A 526 -23.99 10.05 -16.41
CA MET A 526 -25.12 10.74 -15.82
C MET A 526 -24.97 12.26 -15.87
N ALA A 527 -23.76 12.81 -15.71
CA ALA A 527 -23.54 14.24 -15.69
C ALA A 527 -23.90 14.86 -17.04
N ASP A 528 -23.53 14.19 -18.13
CA ASP A 528 -23.82 14.67 -19.47
C ASP A 528 -25.33 14.62 -19.78
N LEU A 529 -26.04 13.59 -19.33
CA LEU A 529 -27.50 13.50 -19.42
C LEU A 529 -28.20 14.61 -18.62
N MET A 530 -27.71 14.94 -17.42
CA MET A 530 -28.24 16.04 -16.62
C MET A 530 -28.02 17.41 -17.29
N LYS A 531 -26.84 17.61 -17.90
CA LYS A 531 -26.53 18.86 -18.62
C LYS A 531 -27.46 19.09 -19.81
N ILE A 532 -27.79 18.05 -20.58
CA ILE A 532 -28.72 18.19 -21.73
C ILE A 532 -30.19 18.32 -21.32
N ALA A 533 -30.57 17.75 -20.18
CA ALA A 533 -31.96 17.76 -19.72
C ALA A 533 -32.41 19.17 -19.34
N ASP A 534 -33.62 19.54 -19.72
CA ASP A 534 -34.24 20.82 -19.36
C ASP A 534 -35.09 20.69 -18.09
N VAL A 535 -35.66 19.50 -17.84
CA VAL A 535 -36.46 19.18 -16.64
C VAL A 535 -36.10 17.77 -16.15
N LEU A 536 -36.00 17.59 -14.83
CA LEU A 536 -35.86 16.26 -14.20
C LEU A 536 -37.20 15.80 -13.63
N ILE A 537 -37.65 14.60 -13.99
CA ILE A 537 -38.65 13.83 -13.25
C ILE A 537 -37.93 12.70 -12.50
N SER A 538 -38.06 12.69 -11.17
CA SER A 538 -37.49 11.64 -10.32
C SER A 538 -38.47 11.29 -9.18
N ASP A 539 -38.04 10.50 -8.21
CA ASP A 539 -38.87 10.05 -7.09
C ASP A 539 -38.20 10.29 -5.72
N TYR A 540 -37.40 9.35 -5.26
CA TYR A 540 -36.64 9.35 -4.01
C TYR A 540 -35.14 9.26 -4.32
N SER A 541 -34.71 9.63 -5.53
CA SER A 541 -33.32 9.51 -5.92
C SER A 541 -32.47 10.61 -5.28
N SER A 542 -31.30 10.25 -4.76
CA SER A 542 -30.32 11.26 -4.32
C SER A 542 -29.79 12.10 -5.50
N LEU A 543 -29.97 11.61 -6.73
CA LEU A 543 -29.67 12.34 -7.97
C LEU A 543 -30.35 13.71 -8.03
N VAL A 544 -31.52 13.86 -7.39
CA VAL A 544 -32.26 15.13 -7.29
C VAL A 544 -31.36 16.24 -6.71
N LEU A 545 -30.52 15.89 -5.73
CA LEU A 545 -29.60 16.83 -5.12
C LEU A 545 -28.49 17.25 -6.09
N ASP A 546 -27.97 16.31 -6.88
CA ASP A 546 -26.93 16.59 -7.87
C ASP A 546 -27.49 17.47 -9.00
N PHE A 547 -28.69 17.17 -9.51
CA PHE A 547 -29.35 17.93 -10.57
C PHE A 547 -29.72 19.36 -10.13
N ALA A 548 -30.02 19.56 -8.85
CA ALA A 548 -30.35 20.87 -8.31
C ALA A 548 -29.28 21.93 -8.59
N LEU A 549 -28.00 21.53 -8.67
CA LEU A 549 -26.86 22.39 -8.99
C LEU A 549 -26.95 23.05 -10.37
N LEU A 550 -27.69 22.45 -11.32
CA LEU A 550 -27.91 23.04 -12.63
C LEU A 550 -28.98 24.15 -12.62
N ASN A 551 -29.66 24.32 -11.47
CA ASN A 551 -30.74 25.29 -11.28
C ASN A 551 -31.82 25.19 -12.37
N LYS A 552 -32.22 23.95 -12.65
CA LYS A 552 -33.27 23.58 -13.60
C LYS A 552 -34.48 22.98 -12.87
N PRO A 553 -35.68 23.02 -13.46
CA PRO A 553 -36.89 22.47 -12.85
C PRO A 553 -36.77 20.98 -12.48
N ILE A 554 -37.29 20.65 -11.31
CA ILE A 554 -37.36 19.29 -10.75
C ILE A 554 -38.82 18.96 -10.46
N VAL A 555 -39.26 17.75 -10.82
CA VAL A 555 -40.56 17.20 -10.44
C VAL A 555 -40.32 15.86 -9.74
N LEU A 556 -40.88 15.70 -8.54
CA LEU A 556 -40.86 14.45 -7.79
C LEU A 556 -42.18 13.72 -7.97
N TYR A 557 -42.17 12.62 -8.71
CA TYR A 557 -43.31 11.73 -8.89
C TYR A 557 -43.25 10.54 -7.92
N GLN A 558 -43.91 10.70 -6.77
CA GLN A 558 -43.89 9.81 -5.62
C GLN A 558 -45.18 8.97 -5.51
N TYR A 559 -45.51 8.26 -6.60
CA TYR A 559 -46.75 7.47 -6.72
C TYR A 559 -46.90 6.35 -5.66
N ASP A 560 -45.78 5.89 -5.08
CA ASP A 560 -45.71 4.81 -4.08
C ASP A 560 -45.29 5.30 -2.68
N TYR A 561 -45.52 6.58 -2.36
CA TYR A 561 -45.00 7.25 -1.14
C TYR A 561 -45.25 6.47 0.16
N ALA A 562 -46.49 6.02 0.39
CA ALA A 562 -46.86 5.32 1.62
C ALA A 562 -46.06 4.01 1.80
N ASP A 563 -45.91 3.24 0.72
CA ASP A 563 -45.17 1.98 0.73
C ASP A 563 -43.66 2.21 0.85
N TYR A 564 -43.14 3.24 0.18
CA TYR A 564 -41.73 3.58 0.19
C TYR A 564 -41.26 4.02 1.58
N MET A 565 -41.99 4.95 2.21
CA MET A 565 -41.65 5.46 3.55
C MET A 565 -41.69 4.37 4.61
N LYS A 566 -42.64 3.43 4.52
CA LYS A 566 -42.74 2.29 5.44
C LYS A 566 -41.55 1.34 5.33
N LYS A 567 -41.03 1.11 4.11
CA LYS A 567 -39.95 0.14 3.86
C LYS A 567 -38.55 0.70 4.07
N ARG A 568 -38.31 1.95 3.67
CA ARG A 568 -36.94 2.52 3.61
C ARG A 568 -36.72 3.68 4.56
N GLY A 569 -37.65 4.63 4.59
CA GLY A 569 -37.49 5.90 5.31
C GLY A 569 -36.41 6.82 4.71
N VAL A 570 -36.54 8.11 4.99
CA VAL A 570 -35.68 9.19 4.49
C VAL A 570 -35.12 10.01 5.63
N TYR A 571 -34.06 10.79 5.37
CA TYR A 571 -33.45 11.67 6.37
C TYR A 571 -34.10 13.05 6.46
N PHE A 572 -34.70 13.51 5.36
CA PHE A 572 -35.40 14.80 5.27
C PHE A 572 -36.57 14.70 4.29
N ASP A 573 -37.49 15.67 4.34
CA ASP A 573 -38.59 15.78 3.38
C ASP A 573 -38.25 16.82 2.30
N PHE A 574 -38.48 16.49 1.04
CA PHE A 574 -38.27 17.45 -0.05
C PHE A 574 -39.28 18.61 -0.01
N ALA A 575 -40.41 18.46 0.69
CA ALA A 575 -41.38 19.54 0.89
C ALA A 575 -40.79 20.77 1.62
N ASP A 576 -39.69 20.60 2.35
CA ASP A 576 -38.99 21.72 3.01
C ASP A 576 -38.14 22.55 2.01
N TYR A 577 -37.79 21.95 0.86
CA TYR A 577 -36.80 22.49 -0.09
C TYR A 577 -37.37 22.78 -1.48
N LEU A 578 -38.43 22.09 -1.90
CA LEU A 578 -39.10 22.26 -3.19
C LEU A 578 -40.55 22.77 -3.00
N PRO A 579 -41.08 23.56 -3.95
CA PRO A 579 -42.49 23.92 -3.99
C PRO A 579 -43.41 22.70 -4.01
N SER A 580 -44.57 22.80 -3.35
CA SER A 580 -45.53 21.70 -3.22
C SER A 580 -46.06 21.18 -4.56
N GLU A 581 -46.22 22.06 -5.54
CA GLU A 581 -46.68 21.76 -6.90
C GLU A 581 -45.67 20.93 -7.70
N GLN A 582 -44.42 20.84 -7.24
CA GLN A 582 -43.37 20.01 -7.84
C GLN A 582 -43.27 18.62 -7.19
N ILE A 583 -44.11 18.33 -6.19
CA ILE A 583 -44.14 17.04 -5.48
C ILE A 583 -45.51 16.41 -5.71
N VAL A 584 -45.58 15.51 -6.68
CA VAL A 584 -46.83 14.89 -7.15
C VAL A 584 -46.88 13.41 -6.79
N ARG A 585 -48.06 12.91 -6.44
CA ARG A 585 -48.31 11.54 -5.97
C ARG A 585 -49.33 10.77 -6.81
N SER A 586 -49.92 11.42 -7.80
CA SER A 586 -50.83 10.78 -8.76
C SER A 586 -50.52 11.23 -10.18
N GLU A 587 -50.97 10.44 -11.15
CA GLU A 587 -50.83 10.76 -12.56
C GLU A 587 -51.61 12.04 -12.94
N ASP A 588 -52.80 12.23 -12.38
CA ASP A 588 -53.59 13.46 -12.60
C ASP A 588 -52.83 14.71 -12.13
N GLU A 589 -52.14 14.63 -10.99
CA GLU A 589 -51.28 15.71 -10.50
C GLU A 589 -50.08 15.95 -11.44
N LEU A 590 -49.43 14.88 -11.93
CA LEU A 590 -48.32 14.99 -12.88
C LEU A 590 -48.76 15.68 -14.18
N LEU A 591 -49.95 15.34 -14.70
CA LEU A 591 -50.52 15.95 -15.91
C LEU A 591 -51.05 17.38 -15.70
N SER A 592 -51.23 17.81 -14.44
CA SER A 592 -51.67 19.17 -14.11
C SER A 592 -50.52 20.19 -14.08
N ILE A 593 -49.26 19.73 -14.16
CA ILE A 593 -48.08 20.59 -14.08
C ILE A 593 -48.01 21.53 -15.29
N ASN A 594 -47.79 22.82 -15.01
CA ASN A 594 -47.48 23.78 -16.06
C ASN A 594 -45.97 23.81 -16.34
N TRP A 595 -45.54 22.98 -17.30
CA TRP A 595 -44.14 22.82 -17.70
C TRP A 595 -43.47 24.10 -18.25
N GLN A 596 -44.25 25.12 -18.63
CA GLN A 596 -43.72 26.38 -19.15
C GLN A 596 -43.35 27.37 -18.04
N THR A 597 -43.95 27.23 -16.85
CA THR A 597 -43.78 28.18 -15.73
C THR A 597 -43.28 27.51 -14.45
N ILE A 598 -42.85 26.25 -14.53
CA ILE A 598 -42.35 25.50 -13.38
C ILE A 598 -41.12 26.18 -12.77
N ASN A 599 -41.06 26.22 -11.44
CA ASN A 599 -39.96 26.85 -10.73
C ASN A 599 -38.65 26.07 -10.91
N ALA A 600 -37.57 26.81 -11.15
CA ALA A 600 -36.22 26.28 -11.32
C ALA A 600 -35.27 26.67 -10.17
N ASP A 601 -35.71 27.51 -9.22
CA ASP A 601 -34.91 27.93 -8.07
C ASP A 601 -34.74 26.78 -7.07
N ASN A 602 -33.53 26.22 -7.07
CA ASN A 602 -33.12 25.15 -6.15
C ASN A 602 -32.16 25.63 -5.05
N SER A 603 -32.07 26.94 -4.82
CA SER A 603 -31.09 27.55 -3.89
C SER A 603 -31.11 26.95 -2.48
N LYS A 604 -32.29 26.58 -1.96
CA LYS A 604 -32.42 25.91 -0.65
C LYS A 604 -31.71 24.56 -0.62
N ILE A 605 -31.84 23.75 -1.68
CA ILE A 605 -31.16 22.46 -1.80
C ILE A 605 -29.64 22.69 -1.86
N ILE A 606 -29.21 23.62 -2.73
CA ILE A 606 -27.78 23.91 -2.93
C ILE A 606 -27.13 24.36 -1.62
N ASN A 607 -27.74 25.32 -0.92
CA ASN A 607 -27.19 25.88 0.31
C ASN A 607 -27.09 24.86 1.45
N GLU A 608 -28.04 23.94 1.56
CA GLU A 608 -28.05 22.93 2.63
C GLU A 608 -27.11 21.77 2.31
N PHE A 609 -27.18 21.24 1.09
CA PHE A 609 -26.56 19.97 0.73
C PHE A 609 -25.22 20.13 0.00
N TYR A 610 -25.06 21.16 -0.83
CA TYR A 610 -23.87 21.41 -1.65
C TYR A 610 -23.27 22.82 -1.49
N PRO A 611 -23.04 23.33 -0.26
CA PRO A 611 -22.56 24.70 -0.04
C PRO A 611 -21.13 24.94 -0.53
N LEU A 612 -20.38 23.89 -0.88
CA LEU A 612 -18.96 23.94 -1.22
C LEU A 612 -18.66 23.79 -2.71
N GLU A 613 -19.65 23.41 -3.53
CA GLU A 613 -19.43 23.02 -4.91
C GLU A 613 -19.19 24.24 -5.82
N ASP A 614 -18.00 24.29 -6.41
CA ASP A 614 -17.55 25.37 -7.29
C ASP A 614 -16.82 24.84 -8.55
N GLY A 615 -16.90 23.53 -8.77
CA GLY A 615 -16.20 22.84 -9.86
C GLY A 615 -14.71 22.58 -9.59
N LYS A 616 -14.25 22.77 -8.34
CA LYS A 616 -12.85 22.58 -7.93
C LYS A 616 -12.69 21.63 -6.73
N ALA A 617 -13.67 20.77 -6.47
CA ALA A 617 -13.64 19.86 -5.34
C ALA A 617 -12.48 18.87 -5.44
N THR A 618 -12.18 18.35 -6.63
CA THR A 618 -11.06 17.41 -6.86
C THR A 618 -9.72 18.02 -6.44
N GLN A 619 -9.44 19.26 -6.87
CA GLN A 619 -8.23 19.97 -6.50
C GLN A 619 -8.17 20.18 -4.99
N ARG A 620 -9.28 20.64 -4.39
CA ARG A 620 -9.37 20.89 -2.95
C ARG A 620 -9.14 19.64 -2.11
N ILE A 621 -9.71 18.50 -2.54
CA ILE A 621 -9.51 17.19 -1.92
C ILE A 621 -8.04 16.79 -2.05
N ALA A 622 -7.47 16.87 -3.24
CA ALA A 622 -6.09 16.49 -3.49
C ALA A 622 -5.07 17.29 -2.67
N GLU A 623 -5.29 18.60 -2.52
CA GLU A 623 -4.46 19.48 -1.70
C GLU A 623 -4.60 19.16 -0.20
N ALA A 624 -5.81 18.91 0.29
CA ALA A 624 -6.06 18.62 1.70
C ALA A 624 -5.55 17.24 2.15
N ILE A 625 -5.66 16.22 1.29
CA ILE A 625 -5.11 14.90 1.60
C ILE A 625 -3.58 14.92 1.57
N ALA A 626 -2.96 15.89 0.89
CA ALA A 626 -1.52 16.12 0.88
C ALA A 626 -0.71 14.85 0.61
N PHE A 627 -1.12 14.07 -0.39
CA PHE A 627 -0.34 12.91 -0.81
C PHE A 627 1.00 13.36 -1.34
N GLU A 628 2.06 12.84 -0.77
CA GLU A 628 3.41 13.28 -1.09
C GLU A 628 3.97 12.44 -2.27
N PRO A 629 4.19 13.04 -3.45
CA PRO A 629 4.46 12.32 -4.71
C PRO A 629 5.92 11.89 -4.87
N GLN A 630 6.80 12.24 -3.93
CA GLN A 630 8.21 11.94 -4.07
C GLN A 630 8.48 10.45 -4.27
N ILE A 631 9.37 10.20 -5.22
CA ILE A 631 9.79 8.88 -5.69
C ILE A 631 10.26 8.02 -4.52
N ARG A 632 9.94 6.73 -4.59
CA ARG A 632 10.51 5.74 -3.69
C ARG A 632 11.87 5.30 -4.21
N HIS A 633 12.88 5.39 -3.35
CA HIS A 633 14.26 5.07 -3.69
C HIS A 633 14.67 3.72 -3.10
N GLY A 634 14.01 2.63 -3.50
CA GLY A 634 14.35 1.29 -3.03
C GLY A 634 13.28 0.25 -3.29
N LYS A 635 13.67 -1.02 -3.35
CA LYS A 635 12.79 -2.18 -3.57
C LYS A 635 12.14 -2.68 -2.29
N ASP A 636 11.08 -3.47 -2.41
CA ASP A 636 10.51 -4.17 -1.26
C ASP A 636 11.53 -5.23 -0.78
N VAL A 637 11.73 -5.34 0.53
CA VAL A 637 12.55 -6.37 1.15
C VAL A 637 11.63 -7.33 1.88
N ILE A 638 11.61 -8.59 1.47
CA ILE A 638 10.65 -9.59 1.95
C ILE A 638 11.40 -10.74 2.61
N PHE A 639 11.26 -10.89 3.92
CA PHE A 639 11.84 -12.00 4.66
C PHE A 639 10.87 -13.17 4.76
N LEU A 640 11.37 -14.39 4.49
CA LEU A 640 10.65 -15.63 4.77
C LEU A 640 11.21 -16.30 6.02
N VAL A 641 10.34 -16.51 7.01
CA VAL A 641 10.67 -17.15 8.29
C VAL A 641 9.67 -18.25 8.62
N ASN A 642 9.99 -19.10 9.58
CA ASN A 642 9.07 -20.15 10.03
C ASN A 642 7.95 -19.55 10.88
N ASP A 643 8.30 -18.65 11.80
CA ASP A 643 7.39 -18.15 12.83
C ASP A 643 7.61 -16.64 13.06
N LEU A 644 6.61 -15.88 13.50
CA LEU A 644 6.80 -14.43 13.80
C LEU A 644 7.45 -14.18 15.18
N ASN A 645 7.68 -15.22 15.98
CA ASN A 645 8.33 -15.14 17.29
C ASN A 645 9.80 -15.58 17.27
N GLN A 646 10.54 -15.20 16.22
CA GLN A 646 11.97 -15.53 16.10
C GLN A 646 12.78 -14.96 17.26
N ILE A 647 13.82 -15.69 17.69
CA ILE A 647 14.81 -15.26 18.69
C ILE A 647 16.22 -15.50 18.10
N GLY A 648 17.20 -14.72 18.53
CA GLY A 648 18.60 -14.93 18.15
C GLY A 648 18.98 -14.33 16.79
N GLY A 649 19.94 -14.97 16.10
CA GLY A 649 20.62 -14.38 14.93
C GLY A 649 19.71 -13.99 13.77
N ILE A 650 18.64 -14.74 13.52
CA ILE A 650 17.62 -14.42 12.49
C ILE A 650 16.86 -13.15 12.86
N HIS A 651 16.43 -13.04 14.12
CA HIS A 651 15.71 -11.86 14.63
C HIS A 651 16.58 -10.60 14.50
N SER A 652 17.84 -10.68 14.94
CA SER A 652 18.79 -9.56 14.85
C SER A 652 19.06 -9.16 13.40
N PHE A 653 19.26 -10.13 12.51
CA PHE A 653 19.47 -9.87 11.08
C PHE A 653 18.29 -9.12 10.45
N VAL A 654 17.06 -9.61 10.67
CA VAL A 654 15.84 -8.96 10.16
C VAL A 654 15.72 -7.53 10.69
N LYS A 655 15.96 -7.32 12.00
CA LYS A 655 15.89 -5.97 12.59
C LYS A 655 16.95 -5.02 12.01
N ASN A 656 18.20 -5.47 11.91
CA ASN A 656 19.30 -4.66 11.41
C ASN A 656 19.10 -4.29 9.94
N MET A 657 18.71 -5.26 9.11
CA MET A 657 18.46 -5.03 7.69
C MET A 657 17.21 -4.16 7.50
N ALA A 658 16.13 -4.43 8.24
CA ALA A 658 14.93 -3.59 8.19
C ALA A 658 15.28 -2.14 8.54
N LYS A 659 16.01 -1.90 9.64
CA LYS A 659 16.48 -0.57 10.04
C LYS A 659 17.32 0.09 8.95
N TYR A 660 18.33 -0.62 8.43
CA TYR A 660 19.23 -0.09 7.41
C TYR A 660 18.47 0.30 6.14
N TYR A 661 17.69 -0.61 5.56
CA TYR A 661 16.97 -0.36 4.32
C TYR A 661 15.84 0.66 4.49
N LYS A 662 15.21 0.73 5.65
CA LYS A 662 14.24 1.78 5.97
C LYS A 662 14.91 3.15 6.04
N GLN A 663 16.08 3.25 6.68
CA GLN A 663 16.77 4.53 6.87
C GLN A 663 17.56 5.00 5.63
N ALA A 664 18.17 4.08 4.90
CA ALA A 664 18.99 4.39 3.72
C ALA A 664 18.12 4.61 2.47
N TYR A 665 17.06 3.82 2.31
CA TYR A 665 16.31 3.71 1.05
C TYR A 665 14.81 3.96 1.21
N ASN A 666 14.32 4.14 2.44
CA ASN A 666 12.88 4.15 2.73
C ASN A 666 12.17 2.91 2.13
N ALA A 667 12.86 1.77 2.15
CA ALA A 667 12.34 0.51 1.63
C ALA A 667 11.16 0.03 2.46
N ARG A 668 10.24 -0.70 1.83
CA ARG A 668 9.20 -1.42 2.58
C ARG A 668 9.69 -2.79 2.96
N VAL A 669 9.41 -3.18 4.20
CA VAL A 669 9.91 -4.43 4.76
C VAL A 669 8.75 -5.35 5.13
N PHE A 670 8.71 -6.53 4.52
CA PHE A 670 7.77 -7.58 4.81
C PHE A 670 8.47 -8.73 5.54
N VAL A 671 7.78 -9.32 6.50
CA VAL A 671 8.14 -10.59 7.14
C VAL A 671 6.96 -11.53 6.99
N LEU A 672 7.14 -12.55 6.15
CA LEU A 672 6.14 -13.59 5.92
C LEU A 672 6.57 -14.86 6.65
N ALA A 673 5.70 -15.35 7.53
CA ALA A 673 5.95 -16.54 8.33
C ALA A 673 5.02 -17.69 7.97
N ILE A 674 5.48 -18.94 8.12
CA ILE A 674 4.59 -20.11 8.04
C ILE A 674 3.53 -20.03 9.15
N LYS A 675 3.96 -19.77 10.38
CA LYS A 675 3.12 -19.75 11.59
C LYS A 675 3.21 -18.41 12.29
N GLU A 676 2.19 -18.08 13.09
CA GLU A 676 2.24 -16.86 13.89
C GLU A 676 3.18 -17.05 15.10
N PHE A 677 3.20 -18.25 15.70
CA PHE A 677 4.02 -18.58 16.87
C PHE A 677 4.54 -20.01 16.83
N ALA A 678 5.78 -20.22 17.30
CA ALA A 678 6.35 -21.53 17.60
C ALA A 678 5.83 -22.07 18.95
N GLU A 679 5.42 -23.35 19.01
CA GLU A 679 4.91 -24.03 20.21
C GLU A 679 6.00 -24.29 21.28
N ALA A 680 7.28 -24.21 20.92
CA ALA A 680 8.41 -24.61 21.75
C ALA A 680 8.96 -23.50 22.68
N ASN A 681 8.54 -22.24 22.53
CA ASN A 681 9.07 -21.12 23.31
C ASN A 681 8.15 -20.77 24.48
N SER A 682 8.65 -20.90 25.71
CA SER A 682 7.93 -20.54 26.95
C SER A 682 7.73 -19.02 27.12
N GLU A 683 8.51 -18.20 26.41
CA GLU A 683 8.40 -16.74 26.41
C GLU A 683 7.96 -16.22 25.04
N LEU A 684 6.92 -15.37 25.04
CA LEU A 684 6.35 -14.79 23.84
C LEU A 684 7.16 -13.57 23.39
N HIS A 685 8.14 -13.79 22.52
CA HIS A 685 8.94 -12.72 21.90
C HIS A 685 8.37 -12.37 20.53
N VAL A 686 7.49 -11.36 20.45
CA VAL A 686 6.98 -10.88 19.16
C VAL A 686 8.10 -10.14 18.43
N LEU A 687 8.29 -10.40 17.14
CA LEU A 687 9.17 -9.59 16.28
C LEU A 687 8.58 -8.18 16.12
N GLU A 688 8.76 -7.34 17.15
CA GLU A 688 8.39 -5.94 17.13
C GLU A 688 9.59 -5.13 16.66
N SER A 689 9.46 -4.51 15.50
CA SER A 689 10.40 -3.54 14.97
C SER A 689 9.63 -2.39 14.33
N PRO A 690 9.97 -1.13 14.65
CA PRO A 690 9.39 0.02 13.97
C PRO A 690 9.74 0.11 12.48
N TYR A 691 10.72 -0.67 12.04
CA TYR A 691 11.22 -0.67 10.66
C TYR A 691 10.61 -1.80 9.81
N ILE A 692 9.75 -2.65 10.39
CA ILE A 692 9.03 -3.70 9.67
C ILE A 692 7.62 -3.19 9.40
N ASP A 693 7.26 -3.06 8.12
CA ASP A 693 5.95 -2.57 7.71
C ASP A 693 4.88 -3.66 7.81
N TYR A 694 5.24 -4.90 7.46
CA TYR A 694 4.29 -6.00 7.36
C TYR A 694 4.83 -7.26 8.03
N ALA A 695 4.08 -7.80 9.00
CA ALA A 695 4.34 -9.10 9.60
C ALA A 695 3.11 -9.99 9.42
N ILE A 696 3.19 -10.99 8.54
CA ILE A 696 2.04 -11.77 8.07
C ILE A 696 2.33 -13.26 8.27
N SER A 697 1.36 -13.99 8.82
CA SER A 697 1.43 -15.45 8.92
C SER A 697 0.56 -16.14 7.89
N SER A 698 1.13 -17.09 7.15
CA SER A 698 0.40 -17.92 6.17
C SER A 698 -0.60 -18.86 6.82
N GLN A 699 -0.42 -19.22 8.10
CA GLN A 699 -1.41 -19.96 8.90
C GLN A 699 -2.83 -19.35 8.81
N TYR A 700 -2.89 -18.03 8.66
CA TYR A 700 -4.15 -17.29 8.62
C TYR A 700 -4.40 -16.56 7.31
N LEU A 701 -3.33 -16.08 6.68
CA LEU A 701 -3.38 -15.22 5.51
C LEU A 701 -2.54 -15.81 4.36
N ASN A 702 -2.64 -17.13 4.13
CA ASN A 702 -1.89 -17.81 3.08
C ASN A 702 -2.08 -17.17 1.69
N GLY A 703 -3.33 -16.77 1.37
CA GLY A 703 -3.62 -16.07 0.12
C GLY A 703 -2.84 -14.76 -0.01
N ALA A 704 -2.79 -13.95 1.06
CA ALA A 704 -2.02 -12.71 1.09
C ALA A 704 -0.52 -12.96 0.86
N CYS A 705 0.07 -13.93 1.58
CA CYS A 705 1.48 -14.29 1.40
C CYS A 705 1.76 -14.74 -0.04
N ALA A 706 0.89 -15.59 -0.61
CA ALA A 706 1.03 -16.02 -2.00
C ALA A 706 0.93 -14.86 -2.99
N HIS A 707 0.02 -13.91 -2.76
CA HIS A 707 -0.16 -12.75 -3.63
C HIS A 707 1.04 -11.79 -3.58
N ILE A 708 1.57 -11.51 -2.39
CA ILE A 708 2.78 -10.72 -2.21
C ILE A 708 3.95 -11.35 -2.97
N LEU A 709 4.17 -12.65 -2.80
CA LEU A 709 5.32 -13.33 -3.39
C LEU A 709 5.24 -13.48 -4.91
N LYS A 710 4.05 -13.70 -5.47
CA LYS A 710 3.88 -13.85 -6.93
C LYS A 710 4.00 -12.54 -7.71
N ASN A 711 3.76 -11.40 -7.06
CA ASN A 711 3.62 -10.10 -7.73
C ASN A 711 4.62 -9.05 -7.23
N THR A 712 5.59 -9.45 -6.40
CA THR A 712 6.64 -8.56 -5.91
C THR A 712 7.68 -8.27 -7.00
N ASP A 713 8.10 -7.02 -7.08
CA ASP A 713 9.27 -6.54 -7.83
C ASP A 713 10.53 -6.42 -6.94
N GLY A 714 10.39 -6.76 -5.65
CA GLY A 714 11.41 -6.69 -4.63
C GLY A 714 12.26 -7.94 -4.46
N ILE A 715 13.12 -7.92 -3.44
CA ILE A 715 13.97 -9.06 -3.06
C ILE A 715 13.30 -9.88 -1.97
N VAL A 716 13.28 -11.20 -2.16
CA VAL A 716 12.82 -12.19 -1.21
C VAL A 716 14.03 -12.88 -0.57
N ILE A 717 14.15 -12.82 0.74
CA ILE A 717 15.26 -13.39 1.51
C ILE A 717 14.70 -14.47 2.43
N SER A 718 14.99 -15.72 2.10
CA SER A 718 14.56 -16.86 2.89
C SER A 718 15.60 -17.19 3.94
N LEU A 719 15.27 -16.96 5.22
CA LEU A 719 16.23 -17.13 6.32
C LEU A 719 16.27 -18.56 6.87
N GLN A 720 15.34 -19.40 6.43
CA GLN A 720 15.19 -20.80 6.86
C GLN A 720 14.74 -21.68 5.68
N PHE A 721 15.32 -22.86 5.56
CA PHE A 721 15.02 -23.80 4.47
C PHE A 721 13.56 -24.29 4.51
N SER A 722 12.99 -24.46 5.71
CA SER A 722 11.58 -24.82 5.88
C SER A 722 10.63 -23.72 5.40
N ALA A 723 10.93 -22.45 5.72
CA ALA A 723 10.19 -21.29 5.22
C ALA A 723 10.27 -21.22 3.69
N HIS A 724 11.48 -21.37 3.14
CA HIS A 724 11.67 -21.42 1.70
C HIS A 724 10.85 -22.54 1.05
N MET A 725 10.97 -23.76 1.57
CA MET A 725 10.25 -24.93 1.06
C MET A 725 8.72 -24.75 1.08
N HIS A 726 8.19 -24.03 2.08
CA HIS A 726 6.77 -23.74 2.19
C HIS A 726 6.28 -22.75 1.10
N PHE A 727 7.09 -21.73 0.79
CA PHE A 727 6.72 -20.61 -0.06
C PHE A 727 7.27 -20.68 -1.50
N GLN A 728 8.26 -21.53 -1.80
CA GLN A 728 8.99 -21.58 -3.07
C GLN A 728 8.12 -21.68 -4.33
N ARG A 729 6.96 -22.34 -4.24
CA ARG A 729 5.96 -22.40 -5.32
C ARG A 729 5.36 -21.04 -5.71
N TYR A 730 5.56 -20.00 -4.91
CA TYR A 730 5.12 -18.64 -5.16
C TYR A 730 6.27 -17.72 -5.61
N LEU A 731 7.51 -18.25 -5.70
CA LEU A 731 8.73 -17.47 -5.98
C LEU A 731 9.20 -17.58 -7.43
N GLU A 732 8.41 -18.15 -8.34
CA GLU A 732 8.80 -18.41 -9.73
C GLU A 732 9.36 -17.17 -10.44
N ASN A 733 8.73 -16.01 -10.23
CA ASN A 733 9.15 -14.73 -10.81
C ASN A 733 9.84 -13.79 -9.81
N ALA A 734 10.13 -14.29 -8.59
CA ALA A 734 10.69 -13.46 -7.53
C ALA A 734 12.22 -13.52 -7.54
N LYS A 735 12.85 -12.37 -7.25
CA LYS A 735 14.29 -12.28 -6.98
C LYS A 735 14.54 -12.78 -5.56
N SER A 736 15.00 -14.02 -5.45
CA SER A 736 14.98 -14.84 -4.25
C SER A 736 16.38 -15.30 -3.84
N VAL A 737 16.74 -15.03 -2.60
CA VAL A 737 17.97 -15.48 -1.95
C VAL A 737 17.61 -16.47 -0.85
N LEU A 738 18.26 -17.63 -0.84
CA LEU A 738 18.16 -18.60 0.23
C LEU A 738 19.37 -18.45 1.16
N MET A 739 19.15 -18.23 2.45
CA MET A 739 20.20 -18.01 3.43
C MET A 739 20.11 -19.04 4.55
N PHE A 740 21.24 -19.64 4.92
CA PHE A 740 21.33 -20.60 6.01
C PHE A 740 22.00 -19.97 7.24
N HIS A 741 21.26 -19.90 8.35
CA HIS A 741 21.71 -19.25 9.58
C HIS A 741 22.34 -20.20 10.63
N GLY A 742 22.46 -21.50 10.32
CA GLY A 742 23.06 -22.50 11.22
C GLY A 742 24.53 -22.78 10.91
N ASP A 743 25.15 -23.67 11.70
CA ASP A 743 26.49 -24.19 11.39
C ASP A 743 26.39 -25.29 10.32
N VAL A 744 27.20 -25.18 9.26
CA VAL A 744 27.25 -26.19 8.19
C VAL A 744 27.86 -27.51 8.65
N LYS A 745 28.67 -27.54 9.72
CA LYS A 745 29.17 -28.79 10.31
C LYS A 745 28.04 -29.71 10.74
N ASP A 746 26.98 -29.14 11.31
CA ASP A 746 25.80 -29.89 11.75
C ASP A 746 25.07 -30.51 10.56
N MET A 747 24.93 -29.73 9.49
CA MET A 747 24.29 -30.19 8.25
C MET A 747 25.07 -31.33 7.58
N ILE A 748 26.41 -31.30 7.61
CA ILE A 748 27.28 -32.33 7.03
C ILE A 748 27.30 -33.59 7.91
N SER A 749 27.46 -33.42 9.22
CA SER A 749 27.48 -34.52 10.20
C SER A 749 26.12 -35.20 10.37
N ARG A 750 25.04 -34.53 9.94
CA ARG A 750 23.64 -34.94 10.10
C ARG A 750 23.19 -35.04 11.57
N GLU A 751 23.94 -34.45 12.49
CA GLU A 751 23.56 -34.36 13.90
C GLU A 751 22.37 -33.42 14.09
N MET A 752 22.40 -32.24 13.44
CA MET A 752 21.28 -31.33 13.27
C MET A 752 21.14 -30.95 11.79
N TYR A 753 19.94 -30.54 11.35
CA TYR A 753 19.68 -30.18 9.95
C TYR A 753 19.94 -31.31 8.92
N GLY A 754 20.01 -32.57 9.37
CA GLY A 754 20.31 -33.74 8.53
C GLY A 754 19.60 -33.83 7.16
N PRO A 755 18.30 -33.50 7.02
CA PRO A 755 17.64 -33.57 5.71
C PRO A 755 18.01 -32.42 4.76
N HIS A 756 18.59 -31.32 5.24
CA HIS A 756 18.83 -30.12 4.43
C HIS A 756 19.80 -30.36 3.28
N LEU A 757 20.88 -31.13 3.51
CA LEU A 757 21.85 -31.45 2.46
C LEU A 757 21.21 -32.30 1.35
N SER A 758 20.35 -33.25 1.73
CA SER A 758 19.53 -34.03 0.80
C SER A 758 18.58 -33.12 0.02
N TRP A 759 17.90 -32.18 0.67
CA TRP A 759 16.99 -31.26 0.00
C TRP A 759 17.66 -30.40 -1.07
N LEU A 760 18.88 -29.92 -0.81
CA LEU A 760 19.66 -29.17 -1.79
C LEU A 760 20.06 -30.05 -2.99
N ASN A 761 20.64 -31.22 -2.72
CA ASN A 761 21.18 -32.07 -3.79
C ASN A 761 20.12 -32.79 -4.63
N GLU A 762 18.96 -33.07 -4.04
CA GLU A 762 17.81 -33.69 -4.71
C GLU A 762 16.89 -32.67 -5.40
N GLY A 763 17.23 -31.38 -5.37
CA GLY A 763 16.43 -30.32 -6.02
C GLY A 763 15.06 -30.08 -5.37
N LYS A 764 14.90 -30.42 -4.07
CA LYS A 764 13.65 -30.15 -3.33
C LYS A 764 13.48 -28.67 -2.96
N LEU A 765 14.58 -27.93 -2.93
CA LEU A 765 14.61 -26.48 -2.81
C LEU A 765 14.86 -25.89 -4.20
N TYR A 766 13.97 -25.02 -4.67
CA TYR A 766 13.98 -24.43 -6.00
C TYR A 766 13.43 -22.98 -5.95
N ASN A 767 13.52 -22.23 -7.06
CA ASN A 767 13.13 -20.81 -7.13
C ASN A 767 13.94 -19.89 -6.17
N TYR A 768 15.26 -20.02 -6.21
CA TYR A 768 16.23 -19.08 -5.65
C TYR A 768 17.44 -18.91 -6.58
N GLN A 769 17.99 -17.70 -6.63
CA GLN A 769 19.13 -17.35 -7.49
C GLN A 769 20.47 -17.52 -6.75
N LYS A 770 20.51 -17.32 -5.43
CA LYS A 770 21.72 -17.50 -4.61
C LYS A 770 21.43 -18.28 -3.33
N LEU A 771 22.38 -19.13 -2.94
CA LEU A 771 22.45 -19.78 -1.63
C LEU A 771 23.58 -19.11 -0.82
N LEU A 772 23.23 -18.37 0.22
CA LEU A 772 24.19 -17.66 1.07
C LEU A 772 24.39 -18.37 2.41
N LEU A 773 25.66 -18.51 2.79
CA LEU A 773 26.10 -18.92 4.11
C LEU A 773 26.64 -17.73 4.89
N LEU A 774 26.82 -17.88 6.20
CA LEU A 774 27.26 -16.78 7.06
C LEU A 774 28.75 -16.44 6.93
N THR A 775 29.57 -17.36 6.43
CA THR A 775 31.02 -17.16 6.31
C THR A 775 31.63 -17.84 5.09
N GLN A 776 32.83 -17.38 4.72
CA GLN A 776 33.62 -17.98 3.64
C GLN A 776 34.08 -19.40 4.03
N SER A 777 34.50 -19.62 5.29
CA SER A 777 34.87 -20.95 5.77
C SER A 777 33.70 -21.95 5.66
N ALA A 778 32.47 -21.49 5.89
CA ALA A 778 31.28 -22.34 5.72
C ALA A 778 31.04 -22.72 4.25
N VAL A 779 31.30 -21.80 3.30
CA VAL A 779 31.24 -22.07 1.86
C VAL A 779 32.25 -23.12 1.46
N GLU A 780 33.51 -22.97 1.89
CA GLU A 780 34.58 -23.89 1.57
C GLU A 780 34.31 -25.29 2.14
N LEU A 781 33.78 -25.36 3.36
CA LEU A 781 33.45 -26.63 4.00
C LEU A 781 32.25 -27.32 3.34
N LEU A 782 31.21 -26.57 2.95
CA LEU A 782 30.00 -27.16 2.40
C LEU A 782 30.12 -27.53 0.91
N ARG A 783 30.87 -26.75 0.13
CA ARG A 783 30.96 -26.87 -1.34
C ARG A 783 31.20 -28.31 -1.84
N PRO A 784 32.12 -29.11 -1.28
CA PRO A 784 32.39 -30.47 -1.75
C PRO A 784 31.21 -31.44 -1.57
N HIS A 785 30.23 -31.10 -0.73
CA HIS A 785 29.06 -31.92 -0.45
C HIS A 785 27.85 -31.56 -1.31
N LEU A 786 27.96 -30.57 -2.19
CA LEU A 786 26.87 -30.08 -3.05
C LEU A 786 27.05 -30.51 -4.51
N ASN A 787 25.95 -30.64 -5.25
CA ASN A 787 26.00 -30.84 -6.71
C ASN A 787 26.46 -29.55 -7.44
N GLU A 788 26.89 -29.67 -8.69
CA GLU A 788 27.46 -28.55 -9.48
C GLU A 788 26.49 -27.36 -9.62
N GLU A 789 25.19 -27.63 -9.77
CA GLU A 789 24.17 -26.61 -9.91
C GLU A 789 24.08 -25.72 -8.64
N ILE A 790 24.06 -26.34 -7.46
CA ILE A 790 23.99 -25.60 -6.19
C ILE A 790 25.34 -24.94 -5.90
N GLN A 791 26.46 -25.57 -6.27
CA GLN A 791 27.79 -24.94 -6.14
C GLN A 791 27.89 -23.62 -6.90
N ALA A 792 27.29 -23.51 -8.10
CA ALA A 792 27.26 -22.27 -8.88
C ALA A 792 26.45 -21.14 -8.22
N LYS A 793 25.47 -21.49 -7.39
CA LYS A 793 24.61 -20.55 -6.65
C LYS A 793 25.21 -20.16 -5.28
N LEU A 794 26.24 -20.86 -4.82
CA LEU A 794 26.79 -20.74 -3.46
C LEU A 794 27.61 -19.45 -3.27
N GLY A 795 27.34 -18.72 -2.20
CA GLY A 795 28.10 -17.55 -1.76
C GLY A 795 28.02 -17.37 -0.25
N PHE A 796 28.52 -16.24 0.25
CA PHE A 796 28.42 -15.89 1.66
C PHE A 796 28.00 -14.45 1.87
N MET A 797 27.31 -14.20 2.98
CA MET A 797 27.21 -12.88 3.59
C MET A 797 27.16 -12.99 5.10
N HIS A 798 27.97 -12.16 5.74
CA HIS A 798 28.06 -12.12 7.19
C HIS A 798 26.79 -11.55 7.82
N ASN A 799 26.54 -11.93 9.07
CA ASN A 799 25.58 -11.21 9.89
C ASN A 799 26.19 -9.88 10.33
N SER A 800 25.35 -8.89 10.65
CA SER A 800 25.79 -7.54 11.03
C SER A 800 25.52 -7.25 12.51
N ILE A 801 26.17 -6.19 13.02
CA ILE A 801 25.88 -5.62 14.34
C ILE A 801 25.39 -4.18 14.22
N ASP A 802 24.34 -3.85 15.00
CA ASP A 802 23.81 -2.51 15.20
C ASP A 802 24.25 -1.97 16.57
N ALA A 803 25.54 -1.68 16.69
CA ALA A 803 26.15 -1.09 17.88
C ALA A 803 27.17 -0.03 17.47
N ASP A 804 27.52 0.84 18.39
CA ASP A 804 28.65 1.76 18.25
C ASP A 804 29.90 1.15 18.90
N TYR A 805 31.09 1.50 18.39
CA TYR A 805 32.34 1.13 19.03
C TYR A 805 32.60 2.01 20.24
N THR A 806 32.38 1.48 21.43
CA THR A 806 32.53 2.15 22.73
C THR A 806 33.41 1.31 23.63
N PRO A 807 34.75 1.44 23.54
CA PRO A 807 35.66 0.60 24.30
C PRO A 807 35.52 0.86 25.80
N ILE A 808 35.46 -0.21 26.59
CA ILE A 808 35.28 -0.13 28.04
C ILE A 808 36.58 -0.58 28.71
N ALA A 809 37.17 0.29 29.52
CA ALA A 809 38.25 -0.11 30.42
C ALA A 809 37.70 -1.11 31.45
N SER A 810 38.35 -2.27 31.58
CA SER A 810 37.97 -3.21 32.63
C SER A 810 38.60 -2.81 33.96
N ASN A 811 37.84 -3.00 35.03
CA ASN A 811 38.30 -2.73 36.39
C ASN A 811 38.69 -4.01 37.15
N LYS A 812 38.60 -5.19 36.52
CA LYS A 812 38.83 -6.49 37.18
C LYS A 812 39.67 -7.42 36.29
N PRO A 813 41.02 -7.40 36.43
CA PRO A 813 41.90 -8.28 35.66
C PRO A 813 41.55 -9.77 35.88
N LEU A 814 41.64 -10.59 34.83
CA LEU A 814 41.35 -12.04 34.80
C LEU A 814 39.88 -12.41 35.04
N HIS A 815 38.97 -11.46 34.87
CA HIS A 815 37.54 -11.74 34.82
C HIS A 815 37.09 -11.89 33.37
N THR A 816 36.39 -12.97 33.05
CA THR A 816 35.94 -13.27 31.69
C THR A 816 34.44 -13.54 31.66
N ALA A 817 33.75 -12.89 30.75
CA ALA A 817 32.32 -13.06 30.56
C ALA A 817 32.05 -14.34 29.75
N VAL A 818 31.01 -15.07 30.11
CA VAL A 818 30.38 -16.10 29.27
C VAL A 818 28.92 -15.70 29.11
N ILE A 819 28.49 -15.38 27.90
CA ILE A 819 27.11 -14.96 27.61
C ILE A 819 26.49 -16.04 26.71
N SER A 820 25.59 -16.84 27.26
CA SER A 820 25.04 -18.00 26.54
C SER A 820 23.70 -18.49 27.08
N ARG A 821 22.94 -19.22 26.27
CA ARG A 821 21.78 -19.98 26.76
C ARG A 821 22.28 -21.19 27.54
N LEU A 822 21.69 -21.47 28.71
CA LEU A 822 22.10 -22.58 29.56
C LEU A 822 21.38 -23.88 29.16
N ASP A 823 21.71 -24.37 27.96
CA ASP A 823 21.21 -25.62 27.39
C ASP A 823 22.35 -26.51 26.86
N ALA A 824 22.00 -27.69 26.35
CA ALA A 824 22.97 -28.73 25.99
C ALA A 824 23.90 -28.32 24.83
N ASP A 825 23.38 -27.58 23.86
CA ASP A 825 24.09 -27.18 22.64
C ASP A 825 25.25 -26.22 22.94
N LYS A 826 25.11 -25.44 24.02
CA LYS A 826 26.10 -24.44 24.46
C LYS A 826 27.23 -25.01 25.30
N ASN A 827 27.29 -26.33 25.46
CA ASN A 827 28.40 -27.03 26.10
C ASN A 827 28.71 -26.54 27.52
N ILE A 828 27.67 -26.16 28.28
CA ILE A 828 27.85 -25.43 29.54
C ILE A 828 28.66 -26.21 30.58
N PHE A 829 28.58 -27.54 30.59
CA PHE A 829 29.33 -28.37 31.54
C PHE A 829 30.83 -28.41 31.27
N ALA A 830 31.30 -28.05 30.07
CA ALA A 830 32.73 -27.87 29.82
C ALA A 830 33.35 -26.75 30.69
N MET A 831 32.53 -25.79 31.15
CA MET A 831 32.98 -24.78 32.11
C MET A 831 33.30 -25.37 33.49
N ILE A 832 32.67 -26.48 33.88
CA ILE A 832 33.00 -27.20 35.12
C ILE A 832 34.40 -27.79 35.02
N ASP A 833 34.72 -28.41 33.88
CA ASP A 833 36.05 -28.99 33.64
C ASP A 833 37.13 -27.92 33.59
N LEU A 834 36.86 -26.79 32.92
CA LEU A 834 37.75 -25.63 32.94
C LEU A 834 37.93 -25.09 34.37
N GLY A 835 36.86 -24.97 35.14
CA GLY A 835 36.91 -24.53 36.54
C GLY A 835 37.75 -25.45 37.43
N LYS A 836 37.66 -26.77 37.23
CA LYS A 836 38.53 -27.75 37.92
C LYS A 836 40.00 -27.53 37.57
N GLN A 837 40.32 -27.23 36.31
CA GLN A 837 41.70 -26.95 35.89
C GLN A 837 42.23 -25.63 36.47
N ILE A 838 41.42 -24.56 36.45
CA ILE A 838 41.77 -23.27 37.09
C ILE A 838 42.09 -23.50 38.58
N LYS A 839 41.23 -24.25 39.28
CA LYS A 839 41.42 -24.62 40.69
C LYS A 839 42.69 -25.46 40.91
N ALA A 840 42.94 -26.45 40.06
CA ALA A 840 44.12 -27.32 40.17
C ALA A 840 45.44 -26.57 39.92
N GLN A 841 45.44 -25.55 39.06
CA GLN A 841 46.60 -24.71 38.76
C GLN A 841 46.74 -23.51 39.73
N ASN A 842 45.81 -23.37 40.69
CA ASN A 842 45.76 -22.26 41.65
C ASN A 842 45.74 -20.87 40.98
N GLU A 843 44.97 -20.75 39.90
CA GLU A 843 44.84 -19.52 39.10
C GLU A 843 43.69 -18.65 39.59
N HIS A 844 43.87 -17.32 39.54
CA HIS A 844 42.88 -16.34 40.01
C HIS A 844 41.92 -15.87 38.91
N ILE A 845 41.48 -16.78 38.04
CA ILE A 845 40.55 -16.48 36.94
C ILE A 845 39.10 -16.62 37.43
N VAL A 846 38.24 -15.66 37.06
CA VAL A 846 36.80 -15.70 37.38
C VAL A 846 35.98 -15.70 36.08
N LEU A 847 35.10 -16.68 35.94
CA LEU A 847 34.14 -16.78 34.84
C LEU A 847 32.78 -16.27 35.30
N ASN A 848 32.38 -15.11 34.78
CA ASN A 848 31.06 -14.53 35.02
C ASN A 848 30.08 -14.98 33.93
N ILE A 849 29.09 -15.77 34.32
CA ILE A 849 28.17 -16.46 33.41
C ILE A 849 26.83 -15.73 33.41
N TYR A 850 26.47 -15.20 32.25
CA TYR A 850 25.23 -14.45 32.00
C TYR A 850 24.35 -15.25 31.05
N GLY A 851 23.12 -15.50 31.46
CA GLY A 851 22.16 -16.29 30.69
C GLY A 851 21.18 -17.07 31.55
N ASP A 852 20.21 -17.68 30.88
CA ASP A 852 19.24 -18.59 31.46
C ASP A 852 19.01 -19.78 30.52
N GLY A 853 18.39 -20.84 31.03
CA GLY A 853 18.11 -22.04 30.25
C GLY A 853 17.69 -23.25 31.09
N ALA A 854 17.20 -24.28 30.42
CA ALA A 854 16.61 -25.46 31.05
C ALA A 854 17.59 -26.21 31.98
N LEU A 855 18.89 -26.14 31.71
CA LEU A 855 19.92 -26.85 32.48
C LEU A 855 20.56 -25.99 33.58
N LYS A 856 20.03 -24.78 33.85
CA LYS A 856 20.60 -23.84 34.84
C LYS A 856 20.68 -24.44 36.24
N ALA A 857 19.64 -25.15 36.68
CA ALA A 857 19.61 -25.76 38.01
C ALA A 857 20.68 -26.85 38.16
N ASP A 858 20.75 -27.77 37.19
CA ASP A 858 21.75 -28.85 37.17
C ASP A 858 23.17 -28.29 37.07
N PHE A 859 23.36 -27.23 36.28
CA PHE A 859 24.64 -26.55 36.14
C PHE A 859 25.08 -25.89 37.45
N MET A 860 24.18 -25.18 38.14
CA MET A 860 24.47 -24.59 39.45
C MET A 860 24.79 -25.66 40.51
N GLN A 861 24.07 -26.79 40.50
CA GLN A 861 24.37 -27.92 41.39
C GLN A 861 25.78 -28.47 41.12
N ALA A 862 26.14 -28.65 39.84
CA ALA A 862 27.48 -29.10 39.46
C ALA A 862 28.59 -28.12 39.88
N ILE A 863 28.34 -26.81 39.87
CA ILE A 863 29.29 -25.80 40.39
C ILE A 863 29.54 -26.04 41.89
N SER A 864 28.47 -26.21 42.66
CA SER A 864 28.54 -26.41 44.11
C SER A 864 29.21 -27.73 44.48
N ASP A 865 28.83 -28.83 43.82
CA ASP A 865 29.36 -30.18 44.07
C ASP A 865 30.88 -30.27 43.85
N ASN A 866 31.42 -29.43 42.95
CA ASN A 866 32.86 -29.37 42.65
C ASN A 866 33.59 -28.25 43.42
N GLY A 867 32.87 -27.49 44.26
CA GLY A 867 33.39 -26.36 45.02
C GLY A 867 34.02 -25.29 44.13
N LEU A 868 33.29 -24.86 43.09
CA LEU A 868 33.74 -23.92 42.07
C LEU A 868 33.09 -22.53 42.18
N ASP A 869 32.31 -22.26 43.23
CA ASP A 869 31.53 -21.01 43.40
C ASP A 869 32.39 -19.72 43.39
N GLY A 870 33.67 -19.83 43.77
CA GLY A 870 34.63 -18.72 43.71
C GLY A 870 35.13 -18.39 42.29
N ILE A 871 35.08 -19.38 41.39
CA ILE A 871 35.60 -19.33 40.01
C ILE A 871 34.45 -19.12 39.02
N LEU A 872 33.35 -19.87 39.15
CA LEU A 872 32.19 -19.82 38.25
C LEU A 872 31.04 -19.05 38.91
N ARG A 873 30.74 -17.85 38.43
CA ARG A 873 29.72 -16.95 39.01
C ARG A 873 28.53 -16.78 38.07
N VAL A 874 27.38 -17.33 38.43
CA VAL A 874 26.15 -17.25 37.62
C VAL A 874 25.35 -16.01 38.01
N HIS A 875 25.12 -15.10 37.06
CA HIS A 875 24.44 -13.82 37.28
C HIS A 875 22.99 -13.80 36.75
N GLY A 876 22.59 -14.81 35.98
CA GLY A 876 21.29 -14.84 35.29
C GLY A 876 21.29 -14.01 34.00
N PHE A 877 20.11 -13.76 33.43
CA PHE A 877 19.98 -12.98 32.20
C PHE A 877 20.30 -11.50 32.45
N GLU A 878 21.22 -10.94 31.67
CA GLU A 878 21.57 -9.52 31.65
C GLU A 878 21.57 -9.02 30.21
N SER A 879 20.80 -7.98 29.94
CA SER A 879 20.67 -7.40 28.59
C SER A 879 21.69 -6.29 28.33
N ASP A 880 22.19 -5.63 29.37
CA ASP A 880 23.15 -4.52 29.24
C ASP A 880 24.58 -5.05 29.06
N LYS A 881 25.06 -5.02 27.81
CA LYS A 881 26.42 -5.45 27.46
C LYS A 881 27.49 -4.56 28.07
N HIS A 882 27.24 -3.27 28.27
CA HIS A 882 28.21 -2.39 28.92
C HIS A 882 28.42 -2.78 30.37
N LYS A 883 27.34 -3.11 31.07
CA LYS A 883 27.43 -3.60 32.45
C LYS A 883 28.19 -4.92 32.53
N ILE A 884 27.94 -5.85 31.60
CA ILE A 884 28.69 -7.10 31.53
C ILE A 884 30.19 -6.82 31.31
N PHE A 885 30.54 -6.04 30.29
CA PHE A 885 31.94 -5.83 29.91
C PHE A 885 32.67 -4.78 30.77
N ALA A 886 31.99 -4.06 31.66
CA ALA A 886 32.65 -3.27 32.71
C ALA A 886 33.29 -4.15 33.79
N ASP A 887 32.71 -5.33 34.05
CA ASP A 887 33.16 -6.28 35.06
C ASP A 887 34.05 -7.42 34.50
N ASN A 888 34.35 -7.40 33.20
CA ASN A 888 35.07 -8.47 32.50
C ASN A 888 36.07 -7.90 31.48
N ASP A 889 37.28 -8.47 31.43
CA ASP A 889 38.34 -8.10 30.47
C ASP A 889 38.15 -8.71 29.09
N SER A 890 37.48 -9.85 29.02
CA SER A 890 37.34 -10.65 27.80
C SER A 890 36.02 -11.40 27.77
N LEU A 891 35.70 -11.96 26.61
CA LEU A 891 34.59 -12.90 26.42
C LEU A 891 35.15 -14.30 26.15
N LEU A 892 34.60 -15.33 26.80
CA LEU A 892 34.89 -16.74 26.53
C LEU A 892 33.68 -17.42 25.89
N LEU A 893 33.91 -18.09 24.76
CA LEU A 893 32.90 -18.86 24.05
C LEU A 893 33.39 -20.29 23.78
N MET A 894 32.78 -21.26 24.47
CA MET A 894 33.14 -22.68 24.41
C MET A 894 32.05 -23.55 23.75
N SER A 895 31.13 -22.92 23.02
CA SER A 895 30.01 -23.58 22.34
C SER A 895 30.46 -24.72 21.43
N LYS A 896 29.66 -25.78 21.30
CA LYS A 896 29.92 -26.85 20.32
C LYS A 896 29.58 -26.45 18.90
N SER A 897 28.48 -25.72 18.72
CA SER A 897 27.98 -25.24 17.44
C SER A 897 27.49 -23.80 17.54
N GLU A 898 27.82 -22.99 16.52
CA GLU A 898 27.33 -21.64 16.31
C GLU A 898 27.22 -21.35 14.80
N GLY A 899 26.10 -20.79 14.36
CA GLY A 899 26.00 -20.27 12.99
C GLY A 899 26.90 -19.04 12.81
N PHE A 900 26.60 -17.97 13.54
CA PHE A 900 27.42 -16.76 13.58
C PHE A 900 27.23 -16.05 14.93
N PRO A 901 28.19 -16.16 15.86
CA PRO A 901 28.02 -15.73 17.25
C PRO A 901 28.09 -14.20 17.37
N LEU A 902 26.92 -13.55 17.32
CA LEU A 902 26.81 -12.08 17.47
C LEU A 902 27.42 -11.54 18.76
N VAL A 903 27.47 -12.36 19.82
CA VAL A 903 28.12 -12.02 21.10
C VAL A 903 29.61 -11.68 20.93
N LEU A 904 30.32 -12.26 19.96
CA LEU A 904 31.71 -11.87 19.68
C LEU A 904 31.77 -10.44 19.16
N LEU A 905 30.83 -10.05 18.30
CA LEU A 905 30.73 -8.68 17.80
C LEU A 905 30.33 -7.70 18.91
N GLU A 906 29.47 -8.10 19.84
CA GLU A 906 29.11 -7.31 21.02
C GLU A 906 30.32 -7.06 21.94
N ALA A 907 31.18 -8.07 22.11
CA ALA A 907 32.45 -7.92 22.83
C ALA A 907 33.39 -6.95 22.11
N TYR A 908 33.54 -7.10 20.79
CA TYR A 908 34.35 -6.18 19.99
C TYR A 908 33.82 -4.75 20.00
N ALA A 909 32.50 -4.53 20.02
CA ALA A 909 31.90 -3.21 20.19
C ALA A 909 32.34 -2.54 21.51
N CYS A 910 32.55 -3.34 22.55
CA CYS A 910 33.05 -2.90 23.85
C CYS A 910 34.59 -2.89 23.95
N GLY A 911 35.30 -3.11 22.84
CA GLY A 911 36.76 -3.17 22.79
C GLY A 911 37.37 -4.38 23.50
N LYS A 912 36.60 -5.46 23.69
CA LYS A 912 37.03 -6.64 24.45
C LYS A 912 37.55 -7.75 23.54
N PRO A 913 38.73 -8.32 23.83
CA PRO A 913 39.23 -9.52 23.15
C PRO A 913 38.38 -10.74 23.51
N VAL A 914 38.44 -11.75 22.62
CA VAL A 914 37.65 -12.97 22.75
C VAL A 914 38.54 -14.22 22.84
N VAL A 915 38.11 -15.22 23.60
CA VAL A 915 38.74 -16.55 23.67
C VAL A 915 37.70 -17.57 23.23
N VAL A 916 37.97 -18.32 22.17
CA VAL A 916 36.97 -19.11 21.47
C VAL A 916 37.52 -20.49 21.11
N PHE A 917 36.69 -21.53 21.24
CA PHE A 917 37.03 -22.85 20.68
C PHE A 917 36.80 -22.90 19.17
N ASP A 918 37.71 -23.58 18.45
CA ASP A 918 37.58 -23.92 17.02
C ASP A 918 36.62 -25.11 16.81
N SER A 919 35.43 -25.01 17.39
CA SER A 919 34.38 -26.03 17.34
C SER A 919 33.35 -25.77 16.25
N PHE A 920 33.13 -24.51 15.87
CA PHE A 920 32.14 -24.11 14.87
C PHE A 920 32.77 -23.37 13.69
N THR A 921 32.12 -23.38 12.52
CA THR A 921 32.72 -22.85 11.29
C THR A 921 33.08 -21.36 11.34
N ALA A 922 32.22 -20.52 11.93
CA ALA A 922 32.43 -19.07 11.94
C ALA A 922 33.60 -18.59 12.81
N ALA A 923 34.18 -19.44 13.66
CA ALA A 923 35.23 -19.05 14.60
C ALA A 923 36.48 -18.51 13.87
N LYS A 924 36.88 -19.16 12.77
CA LYS A 924 38.05 -18.79 11.95
C LYS A 924 37.88 -17.47 11.21
N ASP A 925 36.64 -17.11 10.87
CA ASP A 925 36.34 -15.85 10.19
C ASP A 925 36.29 -14.66 11.16
N LEU A 926 35.98 -14.91 12.43
CA LEU A 926 35.73 -13.88 13.45
C LEU A 926 36.91 -13.62 14.38
N VAL A 927 37.82 -14.59 14.54
CA VAL A 927 38.92 -14.50 15.51
C VAL A 927 40.27 -14.62 14.78
N LEU A 928 41.01 -13.51 14.77
CA LEU A 928 42.41 -13.47 14.35
C LEU A 928 43.31 -13.76 15.56
N GLN A 929 43.99 -14.90 15.50
CA GLN A 929 44.90 -15.39 16.55
C GLN A 929 45.91 -14.30 16.97
N GLY A 930 45.91 -13.96 18.26
CA GLY A 930 46.82 -12.98 18.86
C GLY A 930 46.59 -11.52 18.44
N GLN A 931 45.56 -11.24 17.65
CA GLN A 931 45.24 -9.87 17.19
C GLN A 931 43.89 -9.37 17.68
N THR A 932 42.89 -10.24 17.72
CA THR A 932 41.53 -9.90 18.21
C THR A 932 41.12 -10.78 19.39
N GLY A 933 41.88 -11.85 19.61
CA GLY A 933 41.55 -12.90 20.54
C GLY A 933 42.37 -14.14 20.28
N PHE A 934 41.95 -15.25 20.88
CA PHE A 934 42.61 -16.55 20.76
C PHE A 934 41.60 -17.62 20.32
N LEU A 935 41.98 -18.36 19.29
CA LEU A 935 41.25 -19.50 18.75
C LEU A 935 41.98 -20.79 19.18
N LEU A 936 41.28 -21.66 19.91
CA LEU A 936 41.88 -22.81 20.58
C LEU A 936 41.24 -24.12 20.12
N PRO A 937 41.98 -25.24 20.08
CA PRO A 937 41.40 -26.55 19.82
C PRO A 937 40.28 -26.87 20.82
N TYR A 938 39.22 -27.53 20.34
CA TYR A 938 38.10 -27.92 21.20
C TYR A 938 38.56 -28.80 22.36
N GLY A 939 38.27 -28.39 23.59
CA GLY A 939 38.68 -29.08 24.81
C GLY A 939 40.07 -28.70 25.36
N ASP A 940 40.78 -27.78 24.71
CA ASP A 940 42.08 -27.29 25.21
C ASP A 940 41.91 -26.26 26.34
N TYR A 941 41.57 -26.75 27.52
CA TYR A 941 41.37 -25.94 28.71
C TYR A 941 42.67 -25.27 29.21
N GLN A 942 43.83 -25.89 28.99
CA GLN A 942 45.12 -25.28 29.33
C GLN A 942 45.41 -24.08 28.44
N GLY A 943 45.16 -24.22 27.13
CA GLY A 943 45.21 -23.12 26.19
C GLY A 943 44.26 -21.98 26.57
N VAL A 944 43.06 -22.28 27.08
CA VAL A 944 42.12 -21.24 27.54
C VAL A 944 42.70 -20.43 28.70
N ILE A 945 43.27 -21.10 29.71
CA ILE A 945 43.90 -20.42 30.87
C ILE A 945 45.06 -19.54 30.41
N ALA A 946 45.92 -20.04 29.52
CA ALA A 946 47.03 -19.28 28.96
C ALA A 946 46.55 -18.07 28.15
N ALA A 947 45.54 -18.25 27.31
CA ALA A 947 44.95 -17.20 26.49
C ALA A 947 44.30 -16.09 27.33
N VAL A 948 43.51 -16.45 28.35
CA VAL A 948 42.85 -15.48 29.26
C VAL A 948 43.87 -14.57 29.94
N LYS A 949 45.08 -15.07 30.25
CA LYS A 949 46.15 -14.25 30.83
C LYS A 949 46.82 -13.29 29.85
N GLN A 950 46.72 -13.57 28.55
CA GLN A 950 47.35 -12.78 27.49
C GLN A 950 46.38 -11.81 26.82
N VAL A 951 45.11 -11.78 27.22
CA VAL A 951 44.11 -10.89 26.60
C VAL A 951 44.43 -9.41 26.78
N SER A 952 45.16 -9.04 27.84
CA SER A 952 45.65 -7.67 28.08
C SER A 952 46.62 -7.18 27.01
N ASP A 953 47.28 -8.11 26.30
CA ASP A 953 48.32 -7.81 25.33
C ASP A 953 47.73 -7.57 23.92
N ILE A 954 46.43 -7.77 23.77
CA ILE A 954 45.71 -7.60 22.50
C ILE A 954 45.51 -6.11 22.20
N ASP A 955 45.94 -5.71 21.00
CA ASP A 955 45.78 -4.35 20.49
C ASP A 955 44.32 -4.03 20.15
N GLN A 956 43.76 -3.04 20.86
CA GLN A 956 42.39 -2.57 20.62
C GLN A 956 42.16 -2.03 19.22
N THR A 957 43.19 -1.55 18.51
CA THR A 957 43.02 -1.08 17.12
C THR A 957 42.62 -2.21 16.17
N LYS A 958 43.12 -3.43 16.41
CA LYS A 958 42.76 -4.63 15.65
C LYS A 958 41.34 -5.09 15.95
N ILE A 959 40.92 -5.00 17.22
CA ILE A 959 39.53 -5.28 17.64
C ILE A 959 38.58 -4.30 16.94
N LYS A 960 38.90 -3.00 16.94
CA LYS A 960 38.09 -1.98 16.27
C LYS A 960 37.96 -2.25 14.76
N ALA A 961 39.06 -2.56 14.08
CA ALA A 961 39.03 -2.87 12.65
C ALA A 961 38.16 -4.12 12.35
N MET A 962 38.22 -5.14 13.20
CA MET A 962 37.37 -6.32 13.08
C MET A 962 35.89 -6.00 13.32
N PHE A 963 35.58 -5.20 14.34
CA PHE A 963 34.22 -4.71 14.59
C PHE A 963 33.66 -3.95 13.38
N GLU A 964 34.42 -2.99 12.84
CA GLU A 964 34.00 -2.15 11.71
C GLU A 964 33.65 -2.99 10.48
N ARG A 965 34.38 -4.08 10.22
CA ARG A 965 34.09 -5.02 9.12
C ARG A 965 32.67 -5.59 9.15
N PHE A 966 32.10 -5.79 10.34
CA PHE A 966 30.75 -6.35 10.52
C PHE A 966 29.68 -5.32 10.88
N SER A 967 30.02 -4.03 10.80
CA SER A 967 29.04 -2.96 10.96
C SER A 967 27.93 -3.08 9.91
N ASN A 968 26.71 -2.64 10.26
CA ASN A 968 25.59 -2.58 9.33
C ASN A 968 25.97 -1.93 7.98
N GLN A 969 26.74 -0.84 8.01
CA GLN A 969 27.14 -0.13 6.79
C GLN A 969 27.98 -1.01 5.85
N ASN A 970 28.98 -1.74 6.37
CA ASN A 970 29.86 -2.56 5.55
C ASN A 970 29.23 -3.88 5.09
N VAL A 971 28.39 -4.49 5.93
CA VAL A 971 27.68 -5.72 5.57
C VAL A 971 26.57 -5.42 4.56
N PHE A 972 25.75 -4.40 4.79
CA PHE A 972 24.64 -4.11 3.88
C PHE A 972 25.08 -3.44 2.58
N ALA A 973 26.25 -2.78 2.51
CA ALA A 973 26.84 -2.39 1.23
C ALA A 973 27.11 -3.58 0.29
N GLN A 974 27.44 -4.76 0.86
CA GLN A 974 27.57 -5.99 0.07
C GLN A 974 26.21 -6.54 -0.36
N TRP A 975 25.18 -6.37 0.48
CA TRP A 975 23.78 -6.65 0.09
C TRP A 975 23.33 -5.76 -1.05
N ASP A 976 23.63 -4.47 -1.03
CA ASP A 976 23.24 -3.55 -2.10
C ASP A 976 23.86 -3.96 -3.44
N LYS A 977 25.14 -4.36 -3.42
CA LYS A 977 25.81 -4.89 -4.61
C LYS A 977 25.11 -6.15 -5.13
N LEU A 978 24.79 -7.10 -4.25
CA LEU A 978 24.09 -8.33 -4.63
C LEU A 978 22.70 -8.04 -5.21
N ILE A 979 21.94 -7.12 -4.60
CA ILE A 979 20.62 -6.72 -5.10
C ILE A 979 20.74 -6.13 -6.50
N GLY A 980 21.76 -5.30 -6.75
CA GLY A 980 22.06 -4.78 -8.09
C GLY A 980 22.38 -5.88 -9.11
N GLU A 981 23.21 -6.86 -8.74
CA GLU A 981 23.53 -8.01 -9.62
C GLU A 981 22.29 -8.85 -9.94
N LEU A 982 21.40 -9.05 -8.97
CA LEU A 982 20.12 -9.75 -9.19
C LEU A 982 19.13 -8.95 -10.03
N ASP A 983 19.36 -7.65 -10.20
CA ASP A 983 18.51 -6.79 -11.00
C ASP A 983 18.84 -6.79 -12.50
N GLU A 984 20.08 -7.10 -12.85
CA GLU A 984 20.55 -7.25 -14.23
C GLU A 984 20.21 -8.61 -14.85
N LEU A 985 19.83 -9.60 -14.02
CA LEU A 985 19.37 -10.93 -14.40
C LEU A 985 17.86 -10.96 -14.69
#